data_AF-A0A4Z1G1J3-F1
#
_entry.id   AF-A0A4Z1G1J3-F1
#
_cell.length_a   1.000
_cell.length_b   1.000
_cell.length_c   1.000
_cell.angle_alpha   90.00
_cell.angle_beta   90.00
_cell.angle_gamma   90.00
#
_symmetry.space_group_name_H-M   'P 1'
#
loop_
_entity.id
_entity.type
_entity.pdbx_description
1 polymer ?
#
loop_
_entity_poly.entity_id
_entity_poly.type
_entity_poly.pdbx_seq_one_letter_code
_entity_poly.pdbx_strand_id
1 'polypeptide(L)'
;MQRCPLNLLRLPSTIRSQYASHFLPLSFPRTFTTSVTRYAVAKKIVGDLERRIQAIPIERFRNFCIVAHVDHGKSTLSDRLLELTGTIQPGGDKQILDKLEVERERGITVKAQTCSMLWNHEGEDYLLHLVDTPGHVDFRAEVSRSYASCGGALLLVDASQGVQAQTVANFYLAFSQGLTLVPVVNKVDLPTADSPRALQQMEEAFELEPENAVLVSAKTGLNVPAILPNVIKQIPAPVGDHTKPLRLLLVDSWYDNYKGVILLVRIFDGTIKAGDQIVSFATGIKYFVGEVGIMYPDQTPQTILRAGQVGYIYFNPGMKKSQEALSGDTYTTVGSEHLVEAYPGFEEPKSMVFVAAFPVDQSDYHHLEDSINQIVLNDRSVTLQKESSEALGAGWRLGFLGTLHCSVFEDRLRQEHGASIIITPPTVPFKVIWRDGTESIIQNPALFPEQETTHQRVQELQEPYVSATITLPEEYLGKVIELCESNRGEQVDLTFFTATQVILKYDIPLAQLVDDFFGKLKGATKGYASLDYEDAGFRRSSIVKLQLLVNKGPVDAVARVVHTSQTEKIGRQWVTKFKEHVDRQMFEVIIQAQAGKRIVARETLKPFRKDVLQKLHASDIGRRRKLLDRQKEGRKKLKAVGNIAIEHEAFQKFLAK
;
A
#
# COMPACT_ATOMS: atom_id res chain seq x y z
N MET A 1 -17.76 -23.27 -54.72
CA MET A 1 -17.93 -23.48 -56.17
C MET A 1 -17.82 -22.12 -56.87
N GLN A 2 -16.94 -22.02 -57.87
CA GLN A 2 -16.86 -21.06 -59.01
C GLN A 2 -16.80 -19.55 -58.70
N ARG A 3 -15.67 -18.85 -58.90
CA ARG A 3 -14.95 -18.41 -60.12
C ARG A 3 -15.42 -17.02 -60.66
N CYS A 4 -14.45 -16.09 -60.72
CA CYS A 4 -14.29 -14.90 -61.59
C CYS A 4 -14.83 -15.08 -63.03
N PRO A 5 -15.03 -14.00 -63.87
CA PRO A 5 -13.94 -13.10 -64.30
C PRO A 5 -14.26 -11.66 -64.84
N LEU A 6 -13.16 -10.97 -65.12
CA LEU A 6 -12.88 -9.82 -66.01
C LEU A 6 -13.74 -9.66 -67.31
N ASN A 7 -13.93 -8.42 -67.80
CA ASN A 7 -13.21 -7.90 -68.98
C ASN A 7 -13.56 -6.46 -69.46
N LEU A 8 -12.52 -5.84 -70.03
CA LEU A 8 -12.40 -4.59 -70.80
C LEU A 8 -13.17 -4.57 -72.14
N LEU A 9 -13.28 -3.37 -72.74
CA LEU A 9 -13.22 -2.97 -74.19
C LEU A 9 -13.78 -1.51 -74.28
N ARG A 10 -13.31 -0.50 -75.05
CA ARG A 10 -12.62 -0.39 -76.36
C ARG A 10 -12.10 1.06 -76.56
N LEU A 11 -10.98 1.20 -77.28
CA LEU A 11 -10.49 2.40 -78.01
C LEU A 11 -11.21 2.49 -79.39
N PRO A 12 -11.23 3.63 -80.17
CA PRO A 12 -10.01 4.17 -80.85
C PRO A 12 -9.95 5.67 -81.32
N SER A 13 -8.71 6.13 -81.61
CA SER A 13 -8.20 6.94 -82.77
C SER A 13 -8.88 8.29 -83.17
N THR A 14 -8.27 9.42 -83.58
CA THR A 14 -6.90 9.80 -84.05
C THR A 14 -6.92 11.29 -84.56
N ILE A 15 -5.74 11.95 -84.58
CA ILE A 15 -5.24 13.02 -85.52
C ILE A 15 -5.88 14.45 -85.42
N ARG A 16 -5.22 15.54 -84.99
CA ARG A 16 -4.00 16.32 -85.38
C ARG A 16 -4.22 17.36 -86.50
N SER A 17 -3.67 18.58 -86.28
CA SER A 17 -3.34 19.68 -87.24
C SER A 17 -4.49 20.65 -87.64
N GLN A 18 -4.34 21.98 -87.82
CA GLN A 18 -3.18 22.90 -87.89
C GLN A 18 -3.63 24.37 -88.19
N TYR A 19 -2.74 25.36 -87.93
CA TYR A 19 -2.69 26.78 -88.41
C TYR A 19 -3.65 27.82 -87.77
N ALA A 20 -3.29 29.08 -87.47
CA ALA A 20 -2.01 29.81 -87.42
C ALA A 20 -2.21 31.17 -86.69
N SER A 21 -1.32 31.44 -85.72
CA SER A 21 -0.59 32.70 -85.49
C SER A 21 -1.30 34.06 -85.46
N HIS A 22 -1.15 34.77 -84.34
CA HIS A 22 -0.48 36.08 -84.29
C HIS A 22 -0.18 36.55 -82.85
N PHE A 23 1.10 36.90 -82.63
CA PHE A 23 1.66 37.84 -81.65
C PHE A 23 1.53 37.57 -80.13
N LEU A 24 2.65 37.14 -79.54
CA LEU A 24 3.06 37.41 -78.15
C LEU A 24 4.22 38.44 -78.22
N PRO A 25 4.38 39.35 -77.25
CA PRO A 25 5.06 38.95 -76.01
C PRO A 25 4.61 39.67 -74.72
N LEU A 26 4.66 38.93 -73.62
CA LEU A 26 5.25 39.29 -72.30
C LEU A 26 4.53 38.50 -71.21
N SER A 27 5.20 37.43 -70.82
CA SER A 27 4.83 36.49 -69.76
C SER A 27 5.01 37.10 -68.37
N PHE A 28 3.89 37.36 -67.70
CA PHE A 28 3.79 37.27 -66.24
C PHE A 28 2.71 36.23 -65.92
N PRO A 29 3.06 35.04 -65.40
CA PRO A 29 2.05 34.14 -64.87
C PRO A 29 1.57 34.73 -63.54
N ARG A 30 0.31 35.18 -63.53
CA ARG A 30 -0.45 35.41 -62.29
C ARG A 30 -0.43 34.11 -61.50
N THR A 31 0.31 34.11 -60.40
CA THR A 31 0.26 33.07 -59.37
C THR A 31 -1.15 33.03 -58.79
N PHE A 32 -1.87 31.93 -59.02
CA PHE A 32 -3.03 31.59 -58.22
C PHE A 32 -2.54 31.30 -56.80
N THR A 33 -2.77 32.24 -55.89
CA THR A 33 -2.61 32.04 -54.45
C THR A 33 -3.70 31.10 -53.97
N THR A 34 -3.38 29.83 -53.79
CA THR A 34 -4.16 28.95 -52.91
C THR A 34 -3.94 29.44 -51.47
N SER A 35 -4.87 30.25 -50.98
CA SER A 35 -4.98 30.57 -49.56
C SER A 35 -5.29 29.30 -48.80
N VAL A 36 -4.25 28.64 -48.27
CA VAL A 36 -4.39 27.64 -47.23
C VAL A 36 -4.99 28.36 -46.03
N THR A 37 -6.25 28.10 -45.72
CA THR A 37 -6.91 28.50 -44.49
C THR A 37 -6.12 27.87 -43.34
N ARG A 38 -5.16 28.60 -42.78
CA ARG A 38 -4.55 28.27 -41.49
C ARG A 38 -5.69 28.39 -40.48
N TYR A 39 -6.25 27.25 -40.08
CA TYR A 39 -7.02 27.19 -38.85
C TYR A 39 -6.09 27.69 -37.75
N ALA A 40 -6.32 28.93 -37.30
CA ALA A 40 -5.68 29.44 -36.11
C ALA A 40 -6.16 28.54 -34.97
N VAL A 41 -5.28 27.65 -34.49
CA VAL A 41 -5.51 26.95 -33.23
C VAL A 41 -5.76 28.03 -32.20
N ALA A 42 -6.97 28.05 -31.63
CA ALA A 42 -7.34 29.01 -30.60
C ALA A 42 -6.29 28.90 -29.47
N LYS A 43 -5.45 29.94 -29.33
CA LYS A 43 -4.40 29.96 -28.32
C LYS A 43 -5.13 29.99 -26.96
N LYS A 44 -5.07 28.89 -26.21
CA LYS A 44 -5.65 28.79 -24.88
C LYS A 44 -5.16 30.01 -24.07
N ILE A 45 -6.07 30.79 -23.49
CA ILE A 45 -5.69 31.97 -22.71
C ILE A 45 -4.91 31.45 -21.51
N VAL A 46 -3.60 31.70 -21.50
CA VAL A 46 -2.70 31.34 -20.40
C VAL A 46 -3.13 32.13 -19.18
N GLY A 47 -3.55 31.42 -18.13
CA GLY A 47 -3.99 32.02 -16.86
C GLY A 47 -2.85 32.74 -16.15
N ASP A 48 -3.17 33.71 -15.28
CA ASP A 48 -2.16 34.53 -14.60
C ASP A 48 -1.20 33.71 -13.73
N LEU A 49 -1.71 32.63 -13.11
CA LEU A 49 -0.91 31.65 -12.38
C LEU A 49 0.13 30.95 -13.27
N GLU A 50 -0.28 30.49 -14.45
CA GLU A 50 0.61 29.83 -15.39
C GLU A 50 1.68 30.78 -15.92
N ARG A 51 1.33 32.04 -16.21
CA ARG A 51 2.32 33.06 -16.61
C ARG A 51 3.36 33.28 -15.54
N ARG A 52 2.92 33.37 -14.27
CA ARG A 52 3.80 33.54 -13.13
C ARG A 52 4.75 32.35 -13.00
N ILE A 53 4.24 31.11 -13.08
CA ILE A 53 5.06 29.89 -13.04
C ILE A 53 6.07 29.84 -14.20
N GLN A 54 5.64 30.18 -15.42
CA GLN A 54 6.51 30.16 -16.60
C GLN A 54 7.65 31.20 -16.55
N ALA A 55 7.48 32.26 -15.75
CA ALA A 55 8.49 33.31 -15.55
C ALA A 55 9.56 32.91 -14.51
N ILE A 56 9.30 31.90 -13.68
CA ILE A 56 10.25 31.45 -12.65
C ILE A 56 11.34 30.58 -13.30
N PRO A 57 12.64 30.91 -13.12
CA PRO A 57 13.74 30.09 -13.61
C PRO A 57 13.90 28.81 -12.78
N ILE A 58 14.50 27.77 -13.36
CA ILE A 58 14.71 26.47 -12.69
C ILE A 58 15.53 26.58 -11.39
N GLU A 59 16.42 27.56 -11.30
CA GLU A 59 17.24 27.87 -10.11
C GLU A 59 16.39 28.24 -8.89
N ARG A 60 15.14 28.66 -9.09
CA ARG A 60 14.17 29.02 -8.05
C ARG A 60 13.11 27.95 -7.82
N PHE A 61 13.35 26.73 -8.31
CA PHE A 61 12.51 25.58 -7.97
C PHE A 61 13.09 24.85 -6.75
N ARG A 62 12.25 24.35 -5.86
CA ARG A 62 12.67 23.48 -4.75
C ARG A 62 11.70 22.31 -4.63
N ASN A 63 12.23 21.10 -4.70
CA ASN A 63 11.44 19.87 -4.56
C ASN A 63 11.83 19.23 -3.24
N PHE A 64 10.89 19.13 -2.31
CA PHE A 64 11.16 18.59 -0.98
C PHE A 64 10.01 17.78 -0.42
N CYS A 65 10.33 16.89 0.51
CA CYS A 65 9.35 16.12 1.27
C CYS A 65 9.45 16.40 2.77
N ILE A 66 8.48 15.93 3.55
CA ILE A 66 8.53 16.00 5.01
C ILE A 66 8.72 14.61 5.59
N VAL A 67 9.81 14.44 6.33
CA VAL A 67 10.21 13.19 6.96
C VAL A 67 10.00 13.30 8.45
N ALA A 68 9.13 12.46 9.00
CA ALA A 68 8.75 12.52 10.39
C ALA A 68 8.42 11.13 10.94
N HIS A 69 8.45 10.99 12.27
CA HIS A 69 7.75 9.88 12.94
C HIS A 69 6.24 10.12 12.89
N VAL A 70 5.47 9.04 13.09
CA VAL A 70 4.02 9.14 13.31
C VAL A 70 3.75 10.12 14.47
N ASP A 71 2.70 10.91 14.33
CA ASP A 71 2.27 11.94 15.29
C ASP A 71 3.23 13.12 15.53
N HIS A 72 4.37 13.24 14.84
CA HIS A 72 5.25 14.43 14.96
C HIS A 72 4.67 15.71 14.31
N GLY A 73 3.47 15.62 13.71
CA GLY A 73 2.74 16.77 13.17
C GLY A 73 3.06 17.11 11.71
N LYS A 74 3.43 16.11 10.91
CA LYS A 74 3.73 16.22 9.48
C LYS A 74 2.58 16.82 8.67
N SER A 75 1.39 16.20 8.69
CA SER A 75 0.22 16.71 7.93
C SER A 75 -0.18 18.11 8.36
N THR A 76 -0.15 18.39 9.68
CA THR A 76 -0.43 19.72 10.21
C THR A 76 0.58 20.76 9.73
N LEU A 77 1.86 20.39 9.62
CA LEU A 77 2.88 21.28 9.08
C LEU A 77 2.66 21.55 7.60
N SER A 78 2.35 20.52 6.81
CA SER A 78 2.01 20.65 5.39
C SER A 78 0.87 21.64 5.17
N ASP A 79 -0.22 21.54 5.94
CA ASP A 79 -1.34 22.47 5.85
C ASP A 79 -0.90 23.91 6.13
N ARG A 80 -0.10 24.15 7.18
CA ARG A 80 0.38 25.50 7.49
C ARG A 80 1.24 26.08 6.37
N LEU A 81 2.07 25.29 5.72
CA LEU A 81 2.86 25.75 4.57
C LEU A 81 1.95 26.15 3.40
N LEU A 82 0.88 25.38 3.17
CA LEU A 82 -0.13 25.69 2.15
C LEU A 82 -0.93 26.96 2.47
N GLU A 83 -1.29 27.18 3.73
CA GLU A 83 -1.97 28.42 4.17
C GLU A 83 -1.05 29.64 4.00
N LEU A 84 0.22 29.52 4.41
CA LEU A 84 1.19 30.61 4.34
C LEU A 84 1.50 31.04 2.90
N THR A 85 1.53 30.09 1.96
CA THR A 85 1.73 30.36 0.54
C THR A 85 0.46 30.86 -0.17
N GLY A 86 -0.66 30.94 0.54
CA GLY A 86 -1.96 31.32 -0.03
C GLY A 86 -2.54 30.28 -0.99
N THR A 87 -2.04 29.05 -0.93
CA THR A 87 -2.55 27.92 -1.73
C THR A 87 -3.94 27.50 -1.25
N ILE A 88 -4.16 27.60 0.06
CA ILE A 88 -5.43 27.30 0.73
C ILE A 88 -5.85 28.47 1.62
N GLN A 89 -7.14 28.59 1.90
CA GLN A 89 -7.65 29.63 2.80
C GLN A 89 -7.33 29.27 4.25
N PRO A 90 -6.84 30.23 5.07
CA PRO A 90 -6.53 29.97 6.47
C PRO A 90 -7.78 29.66 7.28
N GLY A 91 -7.71 28.62 8.12
CA GLY A 91 -8.83 28.22 8.99
C GLY A 91 -9.90 27.36 8.30
N GLY A 92 -9.60 26.82 7.12
CA GLY A 92 -10.41 25.79 6.46
C GLY A 92 -10.28 24.41 7.11
N ASP A 93 -10.65 23.37 6.35
CA ASP A 93 -10.52 21.98 6.79
C ASP A 93 -9.06 21.66 7.14
N LYS A 94 -8.87 20.94 8.26
CA LYS A 94 -7.55 20.47 8.69
C LYS A 94 -7.20 19.18 7.94
N GLN A 95 -5.92 18.97 7.68
CA GLN A 95 -5.35 17.81 7.00
C GLN A 95 -5.87 17.65 5.57
N ILE A 96 -5.64 18.67 4.74
CA ILE A 96 -6.17 18.71 3.37
C ILE A 96 -5.49 17.67 2.48
N LEU A 97 -4.22 17.36 2.76
CA LEU A 97 -3.48 16.34 2.04
C LEU A 97 -3.89 14.90 2.43
N ASP A 98 -4.44 14.70 3.62
CA ASP A 98 -4.98 13.39 4.01
C ASP A 98 -6.36 13.24 3.33
N LYS A 99 -6.37 12.62 2.14
CA LYS A 99 -7.57 12.49 1.30
C LYS A 99 -8.45 11.31 1.71
N LEU A 100 -7.88 10.27 2.30
CA LEU A 100 -8.62 9.09 2.71
C LEU A 100 -9.21 9.31 4.11
N GLU A 101 -10.44 8.86 4.35
CA GLU A 101 -11.08 8.97 5.66
C GLU A 101 -10.31 8.19 6.74
N VAL A 102 -9.84 6.99 6.41
CA VAL A 102 -8.95 6.18 7.27
C VAL A 102 -7.65 6.90 7.67
N GLU A 103 -7.11 7.78 6.82
CA GLU A 103 -5.91 8.57 7.16
C GLU A 103 -6.23 9.58 8.25
N ARG A 104 -7.39 10.25 8.15
CA ARG A 104 -7.86 11.23 9.13
C ARG A 104 -8.23 10.60 10.46
N GLU A 105 -8.91 9.45 10.45
CA GLU A 105 -9.30 8.74 11.67
C GLU A 105 -8.09 8.21 12.45
N ARG A 106 -7.12 7.63 11.74
CA ARG A 106 -5.92 7.04 12.34
C ARG A 106 -4.78 8.05 12.57
N GLY A 107 -4.89 9.26 12.01
CA GLY A 107 -3.84 10.29 12.10
C GLY A 107 -2.55 9.91 11.37
N ILE A 108 -2.64 9.09 10.33
CA ILE A 108 -1.49 8.61 9.54
C ILE A 108 -1.67 8.96 8.07
N THR A 109 -0.56 9.22 7.37
CA THR A 109 -0.56 9.31 5.91
C THR A 109 -0.19 7.96 5.33
N VAL A 110 -1.05 7.44 4.46
CA VAL A 110 -0.90 6.13 3.81
C VAL A 110 -0.36 6.32 2.41
N LYS A 111 -0.92 7.28 1.65
CA LYS A 111 -0.51 7.56 0.28
C LYS A 111 0.24 8.88 0.18
N ALA A 112 1.35 8.89 -0.55
CA ALA A 112 2.08 10.13 -0.75
C ALA A 112 1.24 11.15 -1.55
N GLN A 113 1.14 12.39 -1.07
CA GLN A 113 0.45 13.46 -1.80
C GLN A 113 1.42 14.56 -2.19
N THR A 114 1.32 15.03 -3.43
CA THR A 114 2.13 16.15 -3.91
C THR A 114 1.29 17.40 -4.07
N CYS A 115 1.82 18.53 -3.63
CA CYS A 115 1.30 19.85 -3.89
C CYS A 115 2.43 20.78 -4.33
N SER A 116 2.10 21.75 -5.16
CA SER A 116 2.99 22.87 -5.48
C SER A 116 2.71 24.02 -4.51
N MET A 117 3.54 25.05 -4.50
CA MET A 117 3.50 26.26 -3.66
C MET A 117 4.22 27.39 -4.39
N LEU A 118 3.58 28.55 -4.52
CA LEU A 118 4.23 29.78 -4.96
C LEU A 118 4.55 30.63 -3.74
N TRP A 119 5.82 30.98 -3.60
CA TRP A 119 6.28 31.79 -2.50
C TRP A 119 7.09 32.98 -3.04
N ASN A 120 6.77 34.18 -2.58
CA ASN A 120 7.57 35.36 -2.88
C ASN A 120 8.57 35.59 -1.75
N HIS A 121 9.86 35.47 -2.06
CA HIS A 121 10.95 35.73 -1.13
C HIS A 121 11.77 36.91 -1.64
N GLU A 122 11.81 37.99 -0.87
CA GLU A 122 12.57 39.21 -1.19
C GLU A 122 12.26 39.82 -2.57
N GLY A 123 10.99 39.70 -3.02
CA GLY A 123 10.54 40.22 -4.32
C GLY A 123 10.71 39.21 -5.47
N GLU A 124 11.33 38.06 -5.23
CA GLU A 124 11.49 36.99 -6.22
C GLU A 124 10.51 35.84 -5.98
N ASP A 125 9.89 35.34 -7.05
CA ASP A 125 8.99 34.20 -6.97
C ASP A 125 9.75 32.87 -7.05
N TYR A 126 9.39 31.96 -6.15
CA TYR A 126 9.87 30.58 -6.07
C TYR A 126 8.72 29.60 -6.29
N LEU A 127 9.00 28.50 -6.98
CA LEU A 127 8.09 27.37 -7.13
C LEU A 127 8.57 26.23 -6.24
N LEU A 128 7.75 25.88 -5.27
CA LEU A 128 8.06 24.88 -4.26
C LEU A 128 7.16 23.67 -4.49
N HIS A 129 7.73 22.48 -4.65
CA HIS A 129 7.00 21.23 -4.71
C HIS A 129 7.17 20.49 -3.39
N LEU A 130 6.06 20.28 -2.68
CA LEU A 130 5.99 19.54 -1.42
C LEU A 130 5.40 18.15 -1.69
N VAL A 131 6.11 17.12 -1.23
CA VAL A 131 5.63 15.74 -1.21
C VAL A 131 5.43 15.31 0.24
N ASP A 132 4.19 15.04 0.61
CA ASP A 132 3.84 14.53 1.93
C ASP A 132 3.97 13.01 1.95
N THR A 133 4.97 12.47 2.68
CA THR A 133 5.35 11.05 2.61
C THR A 133 4.89 10.24 3.81
N PRO A 134 4.47 8.98 3.66
CA PRO A 134 4.12 8.11 4.80
C PRO A 134 5.25 8.00 5.83
N GLY A 135 4.89 7.91 7.12
CA GLY A 135 5.88 7.78 8.21
C GLY A 135 6.19 6.34 8.64
N HIS A 136 5.48 5.35 8.10
CA HIS A 136 5.52 3.96 8.54
C HIS A 136 6.31 3.05 7.60
N VAL A 137 6.98 2.03 8.18
CA VAL A 137 7.86 1.09 7.47
C VAL A 137 7.17 0.27 6.39
N ASP A 138 5.92 -0.17 6.60
CA ASP A 138 5.11 -0.89 5.60
C ASP A 138 4.97 -0.13 4.26
N PHE A 139 5.14 1.19 4.25
CA PHE A 139 5.08 2.03 3.05
C PHE A 139 6.45 2.48 2.56
N ARG A 140 7.54 1.79 2.94
CA ARG A 140 8.92 2.12 2.53
C ARG A 140 9.09 2.27 1.02
N ALA A 141 8.46 1.38 0.25
CA ALA A 141 8.49 1.48 -1.21
C ALA A 141 7.91 2.83 -1.68
N GLU A 142 6.82 3.29 -1.07
CA GLU A 142 6.19 4.59 -1.37
C GLU A 142 7.08 5.78 -0.98
N VAL A 143 7.70 5.69 0.19
CA VAL A 143 8.61 6.70 0.72
C VAL A 143 9.84 6.82 -0.18
N SER A 144 10.45 5.70 -0.59
CA SER A 144 11.59 5.69 -1.51
C SER A 144 11.25 6.30 -2.87
N ARG A 145 10.08 5.97 -3.44
CA ARG A 145 9.60 6.60 -4.69
C ARG A 145 9.47 8.11 -4.56
N SER A 146 8.92 8.57 -3.44
CA SER A 146 8.73 9.98 -3.16
C SER A 146 10.06 10.71 -3.02
N TYR A 147 11.03 10.11 -2.34
CA TYR A 147 12.37 10.68 -2.16
C TYR A 147 13.11 10.85 -3.48
N ALA A 148 12.97 9.92 -4.41
CA ALA A 148 13.53 10.04 -5.77
C ALA A 148 12.96 11.25 -6.54
N SER A 149 11.81 11.78 -6.13
CA SER A 149 11.21 12.99 -6.71
C SER A 149 11.66 14.31 -6.06
N CYS A 150 12.40 14.24 -4.95
CA CYS A 150 12.86 15.39 -4.17
C CYS A 150 14.36 15.67 -4.37
N GLY A 151 14.80 16.85 -3.94
CA GLY A 151 16.22 17.22 -3.78
C GLY A 151 16.60 17.48 -2.31
N GLY A 152 15.61 17.64 -1.43
CA GLY A 152 15.84 17.72 0.01
C GLY A 152 14.62 17.27 0.81
N ALA A 153 14.73 17.26 2.13
CA ALA A 153 13.64 16.89 3.02
C ALA A 153 13.66 17.71 4.32
N LEU A 154 12.48 18.03 4.85
CA LEU A 154 12.30 18.56 6.18
C LEU A 154 12.32 17.41 7.18
N LEU A 155 13.33 17.34 8.05
CA LEU A 155 13.41 16.34 9.11
C LEU A 155 12.69 16.85 10.36
N LEU A 156 11.47 16.38 10.58
CA LEU A 156 10.57 16.85 11.62
C LEU A 156 10.67 16.02 12.90
N VAL A 157 11.06 16.67 14.00
CA VAL A 157 11.21 16.07 15.32
C VAL A 157 10.27 16.78 16.31
N ASP A 158 9.54 16.02 17.13
CA ASP A 158 8.69 16.60 18.17
C ASP A 158 9.54 17.05 19.36
N ALA A 159 9.43 18.32 19.78
CA ALA A 159 10.16 18.87 20.91
C ALA A 159 9.87 18.14 22.24
N SER A 160 8.69 17.54 22.39
CA SER A 160 8.28 16.85 23.61
C SER A 160 8.74 15.39 23.66
N GLN A 161 8.82 14.73 22.50
CA GLN A 161 9.18 13.31 22.39
C GLN A 161 10.66 13.11 22.04
N GLY A 162 11.28 14.07 21.34
CA GLY A 162 12.62 13.95 20.81
C GLY A 162 12.72 13.02 19.60
N VAL A 163 13.94 12.56 19.31
CA VAL A 163 14.20 11.66 18.17
C VAL A 163 13.62 10.28 18.45
N GLN A 164 12.78 9.79 17.54
CA GLN A 164 12.11 8.48 17.63
C GLN A 164 12.69 7.48 16.61
N ALA A 165 12.41 6.19 16.81
CA ALA A 165 12.99 5.12 16.00
C ALA A 165 12.69 5.24 14.49
N GLN A 166 11.45 5.64 14.14
CA GLN A 166 11.11 5.85 12.72
C GLN A 166 11.76 7.11 12.14
N THR A 167 12.00 8.15 12.95
CA THR A 167 12.78 9.32 12.52
C THR A 167 14.17 8.89 12.08
N VAL A 168 14.81 8.00 12.85
CA VAL A 168 16.14 7.46 12.53
C VAL A 168 16.11 6.62 11.25
N ALA A 169 15.17 5.69 11.13
CA ALA A 169 15.04 4.87 9.93
C ALA A 169 14.81 5.71 8.65
N ASN A 170 13.91 6.69 8.74
CA ASN A 170 13.59 7.55 7.60
C ASN A 170 14.73 8.54 7.29
N PHE A 171 15.48 8.99 8.29
CA PHE A 171 16.70 9.77 8.12
C PHE A 171 17.71 9.02 7.26
N TYR A 172 18.05 7.77 7.61
CA TYR A 172 19.01 6.98 6.85
C TYR A 172 18.53 6.69 5.44
N LEU A 173 17.22 6.46 5.26
CA LEU A 173 16.64 6.29 3.93
C LEU A 173 16.80 7.58 3.09
N ALA A 174 16.49 8.74 3.65
CA ALA A 174 16.65 10.02 2.95
C ALA A 174 18.12 10.34 2.65
N PHE A 175 19.02 10.06 3.59
CA PHE A 175 20.47 10.22 3.44
C PHE A 175 21.03 9.31 2.34
N SER A 176 20.61 8.04 2.29
CA SER A 176 21.02 7.10 1.24
C SER A 176 20.59 7.53 -0.17
N GLN A 177 19.54 8.35 -0.27
CA GLN A 177 19.03 8.93 -1.52
C GLN A 177 19.68 10.29 -1.84
N GLY A 178 20.64 10.75 -1.03
CA GLY A 178 21.36 12.00 -1.24
C GLY A 178 20.52 13.26 -1.02
N LEU A 179 19.42 13.18 -0.25
CA LEU A 179 18.58 14.34 0.05
C LEU A 179 19.26 15.26 1.06
N THR A 180 19.23 16.57 0.79
CA THR A 180 19.64 17.58 1.78
C THR A 180 18.59 17.70 2.89
N LEU A 181 19.00 17.52 4.14
CA LEU A 181 18.09 17.47 5.28
C LEU A 181 18.06 18.82 6.00
N VAL A 182 16.86 19.38 6.16
CA VAL A 182 16.61 20.62 6.92
C VAL A 182 15.99 20.23 8.26
N PRO A 183 16.70 20.39 9.39
CA PRO A 183 16.17 20.03 10.70
C PRO A 183 15.05 20.97 11.14
N VAL A 184 13.93 20.42 11.59
CA VAL A 184 12.78 21.18 12.10
C VAL A 184 12.28 20.54 13.40
N VAL A 185 12.19 21.33 14.46
CA VAL A 185 11.67 20.89 15.76
C VAL A 185 10.27 21.45 15.95
N ASN A 186 9.27 20.57 16.02
CA ASN A 186 7.86 20.92 16.10
C ASN A 186 7.32 20.87 17.54
N LYS A 187 6.09 21.37 17.73
CA LYS A 187 5.32 21.33 18.98
C LYS A 187 6.00 22.04 20.16
N VAL A 188 6.75 23.10 19.88
CA VAL A 188 7.37 23.95 20.91
C VAL A 188 6.35 24.70 21.78
N ASP A 189 5.05 24.67 21.40
CA ASP A 189 3.95 25.22 22.18
C ASP A 189 3.53 24.35 23.38
N LEU A 190 3.93 23.06 23.40
CA LEU A 190 3.53 22.17 24.47
C LEU A 190 4.29 22.49 25.77
N PRO A 191 3.63 22.41 26.93
CA PRO A 191 4.31 22.64 28.22
C PRO A 191 5.38 21.57 28.53
N THR A 192 5.29 20.42 27.87
CA THR A 192 6.27 19.32 27.96
C THR A 192 7.36 19.41 26.90
N ALA A 193 7.40 20.47 26.09
CA ALA A 193 8.40 20.63 25.03
C ALA A 193 9.78 20.91 25.63
N ASP A 194 10.78 20.13 25.21
CA ASP A 194 12.18 20.28 25.57
C ASP A 194 13.02 20.41 24.30
N SER A 195 13.00 21.62 23.73
CA SER A 195 13.71 21.91 22.46
C SER A 195 15.22 21.72 22.57
N PRO A 196 15.91 22.15 23.66
CA PRO A 196 17.36 21.90 23.81
C PRO A 196 17.72 20.42 23.77
N ARG A 197 16.95 19.58 24.46
CA ARG A 197 17.15 18.12 24.43
C ARG A 197 16.93 17.55 23.03
N ALA A 198 15.87 17.96 22.34
CA ALA A 198 15.58 17.46 21.00
C ALA A 198 16.71 17.84 20.01
N LEU A 199 17.23 19.07 20.11
CA LEU A 199 18.37 19.52 19.30
C LEU A 199 19.64 18.71 19.59
N GLN A 200 19.97 18.50 20.88
CA GLN A 200 21.11 17.69 21.27
C GLN A 200 20.99 16.26 20.72
N GLN A 201 19.80 15.66 20.80
CA GLN A 201 19.57 14.32 20.23
C GLN A 201 19.72 14.29 18.70
N MET A 202 19.33 15.35 18.00
CA MET A 202 19.52 15.44 16.55
C MET A 202 21.00 15.58 16.19
N GLU A 203 21.76 16.36 16.96
CA GLU A 203 23.21 16.47 16.79
C GLU A 203 23.91 15.13 17.03
N GLU A 204 23.59 14.45 18.14
CA GLU A 204 24.19 13.15 18.50
C GLU A 204 23.80 12.01 17.54
N ALA A 205 22.54 11.97 17.08
CA ALA A 205 22.05 10.87 16.26
C ALA A 205 22.29 11.06 14.75
N PHE A 206 22.31 12.30 14.27
CA PHE A 206 22.31 12.62 12.83
C PHE A 206 23.48 13.50 12.39
N GLU A 207 24.34 13.95 13.31
CA GLU A 207 25.45 14.87 13.04
C GLU A 207 24.98 16.19 12.37
N LEU A 208 23.74 16.59 12.67
CA LEU A 208 23.15 17.83 12.15
C LEU A 208 23.44 18.99 13.10
N GLU A 209 23.94 20.11 12.55
CA GLU A 209 24.23 21.32 13.31
C GLU A 209 22.95 21.92 13.92
N PRO A 210 22.88 22.10 15.25
CA PRO A 210 21.71 22.67 15.93
C PRO A 210 21.32 24.07 15.44
N GLU A 211 22.28 24.86 14.95
CA GLU A 211 22.06 26.23 14.48
C GLU A 211 21.19 26.30 13.22
N ASN A 212 21.17 25.24 12.42
CA ASN A 212 20.38 25.17 11.19
C ASN A 212 18.92 24.73 11.46
N ALA A 213 18.60 24.36 12.71
CA ALA A 213 17.29 23.85 13.07
C ALA A 213 16.25 24.95 13.29
N VAL A 214 15.06 24.76 12.71
CA VAL A 214 13.95 25.70 12.89
C VAL A 214 13.01 25.19 13.98
N LEU A 215 12.91 25.94 15.08
CA LEU A 215 11.97 25.68 16.17
C LEU A 215 10.59 26.23 15.80
N VAL A 216 9.57 25.39 15.69
CA VAL A 216 8.23 25.76 15.22
C VAL A 216 7.10 25.11 16.01
N SER A 217 5.90 25.68 15.89
CA SER A 217 4.66 25.02 16.27
C SER A 217 3.70 25.02 15.07
N ALA A 218 3.54 23.87 14.42
CA ALA A 218 2.57 23.70 13.33
C ALA A 218 1.12 23.95 13.80
N LYS A 219 0.83 23.68 15.08
CA LYS A 219 -0.51 23.87 15.65
C LYS A 219 -0.88 25.35 15.77
N THR A 220 0.02 26.15 16.36
CA THR A 220 -0.23 27.59 16.59
C THR A 220 0.20 28.48 15.43
N GLY A 221 1.03 27.96 14.52
CA GLY A 221 1.67 28.72 13.45
C GLY A 221 2.93 29.46 13.88
N LEU A 222 3.40 29.27 15.11
CA LEU A 222 4.60 29.93 15.63
C LEU A 222 5.83 29.55 14.81
N ASN A 223 6.51 30.58 14.28
CA ASN A 223 7.78 30.51 13.53
C ASN A 223 7.77 29.62 12.26
N VAL A 224 6.60 29.13 11.81
CA VAL A 224 6.47 28.38 10.56
C VAL A 224 6.94 29.17 9.32
N PRO A 225 6.73 30.50 9.21
CA PRO A 225 7.25 31.27 8.08
C PRO A 225 8.78 31.21 7.91
N ALA A 226 9.54 30.90 8.96
CA ALA A 226 11.00 30.76 8.90
C ALA A 226 11.46 29.47 8.19
N ILE A 227 10.56 28.50 7.96
CA ILE A 227 10.89 27.26 7.25
C ILE A 227 11.16 27.53 5.77
N LEU A 228 10.33 28.34 5.10
CA LEU A 228 10.42 28.55 3.65
C LEU A 228 11.76 29.22 3.23
N PRO A 229 12.27 30.26 3.91
CA PRO A 229 13.61 30.80 3.65
C PRO A 229 14.72 29.76 3.85
N ASN A 230 14.64 28.92 4.89
CA ASN A 230 15.63 27.87 5.14
C ASN A 230 15.60 26.79 4.06
N VAL A 231 14.41 26.40 3.59
CA VAL A 231 14.23 25.52 2.43
C VAL A 231 14.91 26.10 1.19
N ILE A 232 14.71 27.39 0.91
CA ILE A 232 15.32 28.04 -0.26
C ILE A 232 16.85 28.07 -0.16
N LYS A 233 17.38 28.32 1.04
CA LYS A 233 18.82 28.43 1.31
C LYS A 233 19.53 27.07 1.29
N GLN A 234 18.94 26.05 1.90
CA GLN A 234 19.61 24.77 2.15
C GLN A 234 19.34 23.74 1.05
N ILE A 235 18.11 23.67 0.52
CA ILE A 235 17.75 22.64 -0.48
C ILE A 235 18.26 23.08 -1.86
N PRO A 236 18.93 22.20 -2.61
CA PRO A 236 19.43 22.53 -3.95
C PRO A 236 18.29 22.70 -4.96
N ALA A 237 18.54 23.54 -5.96
CA ALA A 237 17.67 23.62 -7.14
C ALA A 237 17.73 22.31 -7.94
N PRO A 238 16.64 21.89 -8.61
CA PRO A 238 16.68 20.72 -9.48
C PRO A 238 17.63 20.95 -10.65
N VAL A 239 18.44 19.94 -10.96
CA VAL A 239 19.35 19.95 -12.10
C VAL A 239 18.61 19.38 -13.32
N GLY A 240 18.53 20.15 -14.39
CA GLY A 240 17.81 19.75 -15.59
C GLY A 240 17.89 20.78 -16.71
N ASP A 241 17.80 20.32 -17.96
CA ASP A 241 17.76 21.21 -19.13
C ASP A 241 16.48 20.98 -19.93
N HIS A 242 15.76 22.07 -20.22
CA HIS A 242 14.51 22.04 -20.98
C HIS A 242 14.72 21.79 -22.49
N THR A 243 15.94 21.91 -23.00
CA THR A 243 16.27 21.69 -24.41
C THR A 243 16.65 20.25 -24.75
N LYS A 244 17.01 19.45 -23.74
CA LYS A 244 17.34 18.03 -23.88
C LYS A 244 16.10 17.19 -24.23
N PRO A 245 16.28 15.97 -24.76
CA PRO A 245 15.17 15.04 -24.94
C PRO A 245 14.44 14.82 -23.62
N LEU A 246 13.11 14.62 -23.71
CA LEU A 246 12.27 14.41 -22.53
C LEU A 246 12.78 13.21 -21.73
N ARG A 247 13.05 13.45 -20.45
CA ARG A 247 13.31 12.41 -19.48
C ARG A 247 12.42 12.65 -18.27
N LEU A 248 11.36 11.84 -18.21
CA LEU A 248 10.30 11.91 -17.22
C LEU A 248 10.33 10.65 -16.35
N LEU A 249 10.27 10.82 -15.04
CA LEU A 249 10.15 9.73 -14.07
C LEU A 249 8.70 9.64 -13.59
N LEU A 250 8.13 8.43 -13.65
CA LEU A 250 6.85 8.13 -13.03
C LEU A 250 7.03 7.93 -11.52
N VAL A 251 6.51 8.87 -10.72
CA VAL A 251 6.61 8.85 -9.25
C VAL A 251 5.51 8.01 -8.65
N ASP A 252 4.26 8.28 -9.04
CA ASP A 252 3.08 7.57 -8.55
C ASP A 252 1.93 7.59 -9.58
N SER A 253 0.89 6.80 -9.35
CA SER A 253 -0.31 6.80 -10.17
C SER A 253 -1.58 6.57 -9.36
N TRP A 254 -2.70 7.06 -9.87
CA TRP A 254 -4.03 6.76 -9.34
C TRP A 254 -5.06 6.69 -10.47
N TYR A 255 -6.20 6.09 -10.19
CA TYR A 255 -7.25 5.91 -11.17
C TYR A 255 -8.34 6.99 -11.01
N ASP A 256 -8.76 7.57 -12.12
CA ASP A 256 -9.91 8.46 -12.21
C ASP A 256 -10.96 7.86 -13.16
N ASN A 257 -12.23 7.92 -12.75
CA ASN A 257 -13.33 7.31 -13.50
C ASN A 257 -13.53 7.89 -14.90
N TYR A 258 -13.15 9.15 -15.13
CA TYR A 258 -13.34 9.86 -16.39
C TYR A 258 -12.05 9.96 -17.20
N LYS A 259 -10.92 10.24 -16.54
CA LYS A 259 -9.62 10.45 -17.18
C LYS A 259 -8.81 9.15 -17.35
N GLY A 260 -9.20 8.07 -16.67
CA GLY A 260 -8.43 6.83 -16.60
C GLY A 260 -7.26 6.97 -15.62
N VAL A 261 -6.16 6.27 -15.88
CA VAL A 261 -4.97 6.35 -15.02
C VAL A 261 -4.29 7.72 -15.16
N ILE A 262 -4.17 8.43 -14.04
CA ILE A 262 -3.42 9.68 -13.93
C ILE A 262 -2.05 9.36 -13.34
N LEU A 263 -1.01 9.89 -13.97
CA LEU A 263 0.38 9.70 -13.57
C LEU A 263 0.89 10.96 -12.88
N LEU A 264 1.48 10.81 -11.69
CA LEU A 264 2.30 11.81 -11.05
C LEU A 264 3.74 11.67 -11.52
N VAL A 265 4.30 12.74 -12.06
CA VAL A 265 5.55 12.69 -12.79
C VAL A 265 6.51 13.79 -12.35
N ARG A 266 7.81 13.47 -12.35
CA ARG A 266 8.89 14.43 -12.22
C ARG A 266 9.61 14.54 -13.55
N ILE A 267 9.75 15.76 -14.06
CA ILE A 267 10.53 16.01 -15.27
C ILE A 267 11.95 16.39 -14.87
N PHE A 268 12.92 15.62 -15.31
CA PHE A 268 14.33 15.94 -15.09
C PHE A 268 14.90 16.71 -16.28
N ASP A 269 14.61 16.24 -17.50
CA ASP A 269 15.08 16.89 -18.73
C ASP A 269 13.94 17.04 -19.73
N GLY A 270 14.05 18.05 -20.58
CA GLY A 270 13.12 18.36 -21.65
C GLY A 270 11.84 19.04 -21.18
N THR A 271 10.82 18.96 -22.05
CA THR A 271 9.49 19.53 -21.82
C THR A 271 8.42 18.60 -22.39
N ILE A 272 7.22 18.69 -21.84
CA ILE A 272 6.06 17.91 -22.28
C ILE A 272 4.83 18.81 -22.37
N LYS A 273 4.06 18.65 -23.45
CA LYS A 273 2.79 19.35 -23.67
C LYS A 273 1.69 18.38 -24.09
N ALA A 274 0.45 18.85 -23.99
CA ALA A 274 -0.69 18.14 -24.55
C ALA A 274 -0.49 17.90 -26.07
N GLY A 275 -0.75 16.67 -26.51
CA GLY A 275 -0.59 16.20 -27.89
C GLY A 275 0.76 15.53 -28.19
N ASP A 276 1.74 15.58 -27.28
CA ASP A 276 3.02 14.89 -27.49
C ASP A 276 2.83 13.36 -27.43
N GLN A 277 3.68 12.65 -28.17
CA GLN A 277 3.72 11.20 -28.14
C GLN A 277 4.93 10.73 -27.31
N ILE A 278 4.65 9.96 -26.26
CA ILE A 278 5.69 9.44 -25.36
C ILE A 278 5.69 7.91 -25.36
N VAL A 279 6.82 7.33 -24.97
CA VAL A 279 7.03 5.89 -24.86
C VAL A 279 7.58 5.54 -23.48
N SER A 280 7.06 4.47 -22.91
CA SER A 280 7.53 3.85 -21.67
C SER A 280 8.77 3.00 -21.94
N PHE A 281 9.83 3.13 -21.14
CA PHE A 281 11.02 2.28 -21.25
C PHE A 281 10.75 0.86 -20.74
N ALA A 282 9.96 0.71 -19.67
CA ALA A 282 9.67 -0.59 -19.08
C ALA A 282 8.74 -1.45 -19.96
N THR A 283 7.71 -0.85 -20.56
CA THR A 283 6.68 -1.59 -21.33
C THR A 283 6.83 -1.45 -22.84
N GLY A 284 7.53 -0.42 -23.33
CA GLY A 284 7.63 -0.10 -24.76
C GLY A 284 6.32 0.44 -25.38
N ILE A 285 5.28 0.67 -24.57
CA ILE A 285 3.97 1.14 -25.05
C ILE A 285 4.03 2.65 -25.31
N LYS A 286 3.40 3.07 -26.41
CA LYS A 286 3.33 4.47 -26.84
C LYS A 286 1.99 5.07 -26.46
N TYR A 287 2.01 6.27 -25.89
CA TYR A 287 0.83 7.01 -25.48
C TYR A 287 0.83 8.43 -26.05
N PHE A 288 -0.37 8.98 -26.25
CA PHE A 288 -0.57 10.38 -26.58
C PHE A 288 -0.97 11.15 -25.33
N VAL A 289 -0.22 12.20 -25.01
CA VAL A 289 -0.47 13.05 -23.85
C VAL A 289 -1.76 13.83 -24.07
N GLY A 290 -2.74 13.65 -23.18
CA GLY A 290 -4.01 14.36 -23.24
C GLY A 290 -3.92 15.74 -22.60
N GLU A 291 -3.51 15.78 -21.34
CA GLU A 291 -3.33 17.01 -20.56
C GLU A 291 -2.13 16.86 -19.63
N VAL A 292 -1.53 18.00 -19.32
CA VAL A 292 -0.45 18.13 -18.35
C VAL A 292 -0.84 19.20 -17.35
N GLY A 293 -0.41 19.08 -16.10
CA GLY A 293 -0.72 20.07 -15.07
C GLY A 293 0.08 19.90 -13.80
N ILE A 294 -0.14 20.79 -12.83
CA ILE A 294 0.45 20.70 -11.50
C ILE A 294 -0.65 20.53 -10.45
N MET A 295 -0.28 20.01 -9.28
CA MET A 295 -1.16 19.94 -8.11
C MET A 295 -1.06 21.27 -7.34
N TYR A 296 -2.11 22.08 -7.20
CA TYR A 296 -2.03 23.37 -6.51
C TYR A 296 -3.37 23.98 -5.97
N PRO A 297 -3.96 23.53 -4.84
CA PRO A 297 -3.71 22.27 -4.14
C PRO A 297 -4.26 21.07 -4.93
N ASP A 298 -5.33 21.28 -5.68
CA ASP A 298 -5.95 20.31 -6.58
C ASP A 298 -5.37 20.37 -8.00
N GLN A 299 -5.84 19.51 -8.89
CA GLN A 299 -5.36 19.45 -10.27
C GLN A 299 -5.60 20.78 -11.02
N THR A 300 -4.51 21.50 -11.32
CA THR A 300 -4.55 22.72 -12.13
C THR A 300 -3.89 22.46 -13.50
N PRO A 301 -4.64 22.57 -14.61
CA PRO A 301 -4.10 22.28 -15.94
C PRO A 301 -3.09 23.35 -16.36
N GLN A 302 -2.03 22.92 -17.04
CA GLN A 302 -0.96 23.77 -17.58
C GLN A 302 -0.82 23.51 -19.08
N THR A 303 -0.20 24.43 -19.81
CA THR A 303 0.07 24.26 -21.24
C THR A 303 1.32 23.42 -21.48
N ILE A 304 2.30 23.53 -20.59
CA ILE A 304 3.59 22.83 -20.66
C ILE A 304 4.10 22.51 -19.26
N LEU A 305 4.72 21.35 -19.10
CA LEU A 305 5.56 21.04 -17.96
C LEU A 305 7.03 21.00 -18.40
N ARG A 306 7.91 21.55 -17.58
CA ARG A 306 9.35 21.73 -17.88
C ARG A 306 10.24 20.98 -16.89
N ALA A 307 11.50 20.79 -17.27
CA ALA A 307 12.55 20.29 -16.40
C ALA A 307 12.53 20.94 -15.00
N GLY A 308 12.63 20.10 -13.98
CA GLY A 308 12.56 20.45 -12.56
C GLY A 308 11.16 20.38 -11.94
N GLN A 309 10.09 20.43 -12.73
CA GLN A 309 8.73 20.45 -12.20
C GLN A 309 8.21 19.05 -11.84
N VAL A 310 7.37 19.01 -10.81
CA VAL A 310 6.54 17.86 -10.46
C VAL A 310 5.09 18.17 -10.83
N GLY A 311 4.45 17.28 -11.56
CA GLY A 311 3.11 17.51 -12.09
C GLY A 311 2.35 16.21 -12.35
N TYR A 312 1.13 16.33 -12.88
CA TYR A 312 0.34 15.19 -13.32
C TYR A 312 0.22 15.17 -14.85
N ILE A 313 0.09 13.98 -15.41
CA ILE A 313 -0.26 13.75 -16.81
C ILE A 313 -1.34 12.68 -16.91
N TYR A 314 -2.22 12.80 -17.90
CA TYR A 314 -3.07 11.69 -18.35
C TYR A 314 -3.12 11.63 -19.87
N PHE A 315 -3.49 10.46 -20.38
CA PHE A 315 -3.43 10.17 -21.82
C PHE A 315 -4.77 10.35 -22.52
N ASN A 316 -4.73 10.60 -23.83
CA ASN A 316 -5.92 10.62 -24.68
C ASN A 316 -5.64 9.84 -25.98
N PRO A 317 -6.18 8.61 -26.15
CA PRO A 317 -7.10 7.91 -25.25
C PRO A 317 -6.47 7.54 -23.90
N GLY A 318 -7.28 7.56 -22.84
CA GLY A 318 -6.84 7.25 -21.48
C GLY A 318 -6.30 5.83 -21.33
N MET A 319 -5.28 5.68 -20.48
CA MET A 319 -4.73 4.37 -20.12
C MET A 319 -5.78 3.60 -19.32
N LYS A 320 -6.13 2.40 -19.81
CA LYS A 320 -7.21 1.58 -19.24
C LYS A 320 -6.74 0.67 -18.11
N LYS A 321 -5.51 0.16 -18.20
CA LYS A 321 -4.96 -0.79 -17.24
C LYS A 321 -3.98 -0.07 -16.32
N SER A 322 -4.30 0.02 -15.03
CA SER A 322 -3.38 0.55 -14.01
C SER A 322 -2.05 -0.23 -13.95
N GLN A 323 -2.06 -1.51 -14.33
CA GLN A 323 -0.86 -2.36 -14.41
C GLN A 323 0.19 -1.89 -15.43
N GLU A 324 -0.18 -1.06 -16.42
CA GLU A 324 0.76 -0.53 -17.41
C GLU A 324 1.61 0.63 -16.85
N ALA A 325 1.15 1.29 -15.78
CA ALA A 325 1.81 2.47 -15.20
C ALA A 325 2.87 2.09 -14.16
N LEU A 326 3.93 1.39 -14.53
CA LEU A 326 4.97 0.93 -13.58
C LEU A 326 5.67 2.09 -12.86
N SER A 327 5.51 2.23 -11.54
CA SER A 327 6.16 3.30 -10.80
C SER A 327 7.68 3.15 -10.88
N GLY A 328 8.40 4.25 -11.13
CA GLY A 328 9.83 4.24 -11.44
C GLY A 328 10.17 4.09 -12.91
N ASP A 329 9.17 3.83 -13.75
CA ASP A 329 9.37 3.81 -15.19
C ASP A 329 9.79 5.20 -15.70
N THR A 330 10.60 5.17 -16.75
CA THR A 330 11.07 6.35 -17.44
C THR A 330 10.28 6.50 -18.73
N TYR A 331 9.81 7.71 -19.01
CA TYR A 331 9.16 8.03 -20.26
C TYR A 331 10.02 9.03 -21.05
N THR A 332 10.06 8.83 -22.37
CA THR A 332 10.71 9.77 -23.29
C THR A 332 9.83 10.03 -24.51
N THR A 333 10.19 11.05 -25.30
CA THR A 333 9.55 11.34 -26.58
C THR A 333 9.88 10.24 -27.59
N VAL A 334 8.88 9.80 -28.35
CA VAL A 334 9.07 8.79 -29.40
C VAL A 334 10.18 9.23 -30.37
N GLY A 335 11.16 8.34 -30.60
CA GLY A 335 12.32 8.60 -31.46
C GLY A 335 13.57 9.10 -30.72
N SER A 336 13.48 9.41 -29.42
CA SER A 336 14.63 9.78 -28.57
C SER A 336 15.11 8.66 -27.66
N GLU A 337 14.59 7.44 -27.83
CA GLU A 337 14.86 6.26 -26.98
C GLU A 337 16.35 5.94 -26.85
N HIS A 338 17.13 6.11 -27.92
CA HIS A 338 18.57 5.84 -27.93
C HIS A 338 19.43 6.96 -27.31
N LEU A 339 18.83 8.12 -27.02
CA LEU A 339 19.53 9.30 -26.49
C LEU A 339 19.38 9.45 -24.97
N VAL A 340 18.51 8.65 -24.36
CA VAL A 340 18.11 8.79 -22.95
C VAL A 340 18.42 7.48 -22.22
N GLU A 341 19.13 7.61 -21.10
CA GLU A 341 19.33 6.50 -20.17
C GLU A 341 18.14 6.42 -19.20
N ALA A 342 17.60 5.22 -19.03
CA ALA A 342 16.50 4.96 -18.11
C ALA A 342 16.97 5.11 -16.66
N TYR A 343 16.08 5.56 -15.78
CA TYR A 343 16.35 5.54 -14.34
C TYR A 343 16.45 4.12 -13.81
N PRO A 344 17.20 3.90 -12.71
CA PRO A 344 17.08 2.66 -11.96
C PRO A 344 15.60 2.49 -11.56
N GLY A 345 14.94 1.50 -12.14
CA GLY A 345 13.54 1.21 -11.87
C GLY A 345 13.35 0.79 -10.41
N PHE A 346 12.12 0.90 -9.91
CA PHE A 346 11.79 0.35 -8.59
C PHE A 346 11.49 -1.14 -8.70
N GLU A 347 11.94 -1.91 -7.71
CA GLU A 347 11.49 -3.29 -7.55
C GLU A 347 10.03 -3.33 -7.10
N GLU A 348 9.23 -4.20 -7.71
CA GLU A 348 7.85 -4.38 -7.28
C GLU A 348 7.82 -5.03 -5.89
N PRO A 349 7.10 -4.42 -4.93
CA PRO A 349 7.06 -4.95 -3.58
C PRO A 349 6.23 -6.25 -3.56
N LYS A 350 6.79 -7.31 -2.99
CA LYS A 350 6.14 -8.62 -2.90
C LYS A 350 5.17 -8.65 -1.71
N SER A 351 3.97 -9.19 -1.91
CA SER A 351 3.02 -9.41 -0.82
C SER A 351 3.52 -10.51 0.13
N MET A 352 3.63 -10.18 1.41
CA MET A 352 4.13 -11.07 2.47
C MET A 352 3.00 -11.60 3.36
N VAL A 353 1.92 -10.83 3.50
CA VAL A 353 0.81 -11.13 4.41
C VAL A 353 -0.46 -11.38 3.61
N PHE A 354 -1.16 -12.47 3.88
CA PHE A 354 -2.37 -12.82 3.14
C PHE A 354 -3.57 -13.00 4.06
N VAL A 355 -4.70 -12.45 3.63
CA VAL A 355 -5.99 -12.49 4.33
C VAL A 355 -7.07 -12.90 3.36
N ALA A 356 -8.06 -13.64 3.83
CA ALA A 356 -9.25 -13.94 3.05
C ALA A 356 -10.43 -13.06 3.52
N ALA A 357 -11.16 -12.50 2.56
CA ALA A 357 -12.36 -11.70 2.77
C ALA A 357 -13.57 -12.41 2.15
N PHE A 358 -14.60 -12.63 2.95
CA PHE A 358 -15.85 -13.29 2.55
C PHE A 358 -17.04 -12.39 2.90
N PRO A 359 -18.07 -12.30 2.05
CA PRO A 359 -19.30 -11.62 2.43
C PRO A 359 -20.08 -12.49 3.42
N VAL A 360 -20.77 -11.88 4.38
CA VAL A 360 -21.69 -12.57 5.29
C VAL A 360 -22.83 -13.20 4.49
N ASP A 361 -23.37 -12.45 3.53
CA ASP A 361 -24.40 -12.89 2.60
C ASP A 361 -23.83 -13.10 1.19
N GLN A 362 -24.00 -14.30 0.64
CA GLN A 362 -23.43 -14.66 -0.67
C GLN A 362 -24.05 -13.88 -1.85
N SER A 363 -25.21 -13.23 -1.66
CA SER A 363 -25.77 -12.31 -2.65
C SER A 363 -24.85 -11.13 -2.94
N ASP A 364 -24.04 -10.74 -1.95
CA ASP A 364 -23.21 -9.54 -2.00
C ASP A 364 -21.82 -9.82 -2.57
N TYR A 365 -21.55 -11.05 -3.02
CA TYR A 365 -20.25 -11.43 -3.59
C TYR A 365 -19.82 -10.53 -4.75
N HIS A 366 -20.74 -10.20 -5.67
CA HIS A 366 -20.44 -9.31 -6.80
C HIS A 366 -20.14 -7.88 -6.36
N HIS A 367 -20.89 -7.39 -5.37
CA HIS A 367 -20.63 -6.07 -4.81
C HIS A 367 -19.25 -6.05 -4.12
N LEU A 368 -18.90 -7.11 -3.39
CA LEU A 368 -17.57 -7.28 -2.77
C LEU A 368 -16.45 -7.29 -3.82
N GLU A 369 -16.63 -8.04 -4.90
CA GLU A 369 -15.70 -8.06 -6.03
C GLU A 369 -15.51 -6.66 -6.63
N ASP A 370 -16.59 -5.92 -6.85
CA ASP A 370 -16.53 -4.57 -7.43
C ASP A 370 -15.78 -3.58 -6.55
N SER A 371 -16.05 -3.53 -5.23
CA SER A 371 -15.33 -2.57 -4.37
C SER A 371 -13.89 -2.97 -4.12
N ILE A 372 -13.58 -4.27 -3.98
CA ILE A 372 -12.18 -4.71 -3.89
C ILE A 372 -11.42 -4.27 -5.14
N ASN A 373 -11.98 -4.47 -6.33
CA ASN A 373 -11.36 -4.01 -7.58
C ASN A 373 -11.20 -2.48 -7.60
N GLN A 374 -12.22 -1.73 -7.15
CA GLN A 374 -12.15 -0.27 -7.10
C GLN A 374 -11.07 0.26 -6.14
N ILE A 375 -10.91 -0.36 -4.96
CA ILE A 375 -9.86 0.00 -4.00
C ILE A 375 -8.48 -0.32 -4.59
N VAL A 376 -8.31 -1.51 -5.17
CA VAL A 376 -7.03 -1.98 -5.76
C VAL A 376 -6.61 -1.17 -6.98
N LEU A 377 -7.53 -0.52 -7.70
CA LEU A 377 -7.14 0.42 -8.78
C LEU A 377 -6.22 1.56 -8.28
N ASN A 378 -6.37 1.95 -7.02
CA ASN A 378 -5.58 3.00 -6.38
C ASN A 378 -4.39 2.47 -5.57
N ASP A 379 -4.42 1.19 -5.20
CA ASP A 379 -3.38 0.49 -4.46
C ASP A 379 -2.92 -0.78 -5.19
N ARG A 380 -1.86 -0.65 -5.97
CA ARG A 380 -1.30 -1.76 -6.76
C ARG A 380 -0.55 -2.78 -5.91
N SER A 381 -0.20 -2.44 -4.67
CA SER A 381 0.60 -3.33 -3.83
C SER A 381 -0.21 -4.53 -3.29
N VAL A 382 -1.53 -4.50 -3.50
CA VAL A 382 -2.45 -5.57 -3.12
C VAL A 382 -2.57 -6.60 -4.24
N THR A 383 -2.34 -7.88 -3.90
CA THR A 383 -2.59 -9.00 -4.83
C THR A 383 -3.96 -9.61 -4.59
N LEU A 384 -4.68 -9.95 -5.67
CA LEU A 384 -6.04 -10.49 -5.64
C LEU A 384 -6.09 -11.90 -6.22
N GLN A 385 -6.70 -12.84 -5.50
CA GLN A 385 -7.04 -14.17 -6.00
C GLN A 385 -8.43 -14.58 -5.53
N LYS A 386 -9.20 -15.28 -6.38
CA LYS A 386 -10.51 -15.82 -5.98
C LYS A 386 -10.31 -17.02 -5.04
N GLU A 387 -11.08 -17.08 -3.97
CA GLU A 387 -11.06 -18.17 -2.99
C GLU A 387 -12.47 -18.69 -2.72
N SER A 388 -12.58 -19.96 -2.36
CA SER A 388 -13.84 -20.58 -1.95
C SER A 388 -13.63 -21.38 -0.67
N SER A 389 -14.55 -21.22 0.28
CA SER A 389 -14.62 -21.95 1.53
C SER A 389 -15.91 -22.77 1.59
N GLU A 390 -15.85 -23.97 2.19
CA GLU A 390 -17.03 -24.79 2.46
C GLU A 390 -17.94 -24.13 3.50
N ALA A 391 -17.37 -23.46 4.51
CA ALA A 391 -18.12 -22.81 5.57
C ALA A 391 -18.61 -21.40 5.19
N LEU A 392 -17.79 -20.61 4.48
CA LEU A 392 -18.06 -19.19 4.20
C LEU A 392 -18.44 -18.90 2.74
N GLY A 393 -18.45 -19.89 1.86
CA GLY A 393 -18.79 -19.71 0.45
C GLY A 393 -17.69 -19.04 -0.37
N ALA A 394 -18.08 -18.28 -1.39
CA ALA A 394 -17.14 -17.61 -2.29
C ALA A 394 -16.58 -16.34 -1.66
N GLY A 395 -15.29 -16.07 -1.88
CA GLY A 395 -14.59 -14.90 -1.36
C GLY A 395 -13.32 -14.57 -2.14
N TRP A 396 -12.49 -13.76 -1.51
CA TRP A 396 -11.26 -13.22 -2.09
C TRP A 396 -10.09 -13.39 -1.15
N ARG A 397 -8.98 -13.86 -1.69
CA ARG A 397 -7.67 -13.86 -1.04
C ARG A 397 -6.93 -12.59 -1.44
N LEU A 398 -6.62 -11.78 -0.44
CA LEU A 398 -5.93 -10.50 -0.54
C LEU A 398 -4.50 -10.66 0.00
N GLY A 399 -3.50 -10.23 -0.75
CA GLY A 399 -2.11 -10.19 -0.31
C GLY A 399 -1.62 -8.77 -0.12
N PHE A 400 -0.94 -8.51 1.00
CA PHE A 400 -0.49 -7.21 1.46
C PHE A 400 1.02 -7.20 1.74
N LEU A 401 1.60 -6.01 1.73
CA LEU A 401 3.02 -5.78 2.04
C LEU A 401 3.35 -6.08 3.51
N GLY A 402 2.44 -5.76 4.41
CA GLY A 402 2.64 -5.87 5.85
C GLY A 402 1.33 -5.84 6.63
N THR A 403 1.42 -5.89 7.95
CA THR A 403 0.26 -5.96 8.85
C THR A 403 -0.47 -4.63 8.98
N LEU A 404 0.23 -3.48 8.94
CA LEU A 404 -0.43 -2.18 8.94
C LEU A 404 -1.16 -1.97 7.63
N HIS A 405 -0.51 -2.25 6.50
CA HIS A 405 -1.14 -2.16 5.18
C HIS A 405 -2.44 -3.00 5.12
N CYS A 406 -2.38 -4.25 5.58
CA CYS A 406 -3.57 -5.11 5.73
C CYS A 406 -4.66 -4.43 6.57
N SER A 407 -4.32 -3.93 7.77
CA SER A 407 -5.31 -3.31 8.67
C SER A 407 -5.94 -2.02 8.12
N VAL A 408 -5.21 -1.25 7.31
CA VAL A 408 -5.74 -0.03 6.68
C VAL A 408 -6.70 -0.41 5.55
N PHE A 409 -6.32 -1.40 4.74
CA PHE A 409 -7.19 -1.92 3.69
C PHE A 409 -8.48 -2.54 4.27
N GLU A 410 -8.36 -3.30 5.37
CA GLU A 410 -9.52 -3.87 6.08
C GLU A 410 -10.50 -2.79 6.56
N ASP A 411 -10.01 -1.71 7.17
CA ASP A 411 -10.85 -0.61 7.62
C ASP A 411 -11.51 0.12 6.45
N ARG A 412 -10.76 0.37 5.38
CA ARG A 412 -11.31 0.99 4.16
C ARG A 412 -12.41 0.12 3.54
N LEU A 413 -12.16 -1.18 3.43
CA LEU A 413 -13.14 -2.12 2.92
C LEU A 413 -14.40 -2.16 3.81
N ARG A 414 -14.25 -2.07 5.13
CA ARG A 414 -15.38 -2.00 6.08
C ARG A 414 -16.14 -0.67 6.01
N GLN A 415 -15.47 0.44 5.74
CA GLN A 415 -16.14 1.73 5.54
C GLN A 415 -16.96 1.73 4.24
N GLU A 416 -16.39 1.20 3.14
CA GLU A 416 -17.05 1.16 1.84
C GLU A 416 -18.20 0.12 1.78
N HIS A 417 -18.06 -1.05 2.43
CA HIS A 417 -19.07 -2.12 2.44
C HIS A 417 -19.93 -2.25 3.71
N GLY A 418 -19.54 -1.60 4.80
CA GLY A 418 -20.16 -1.78 6.11
C GLY A 418 -19.74 -3.07 6.84
N ALA A 419 -20.55 -3.48 7.82
CA ALA A 419 -20.27 -4.56 8.76
C ALA A 419 -20.51 -5.99 8.21
N SER A 420 -20.84 -6.14 6.92
CA SER A 420 -21.26 -7.41 6.30
C SER A 420 -20.11 -8.25 5.73
N ILE A 421 -18.86 -7.98 6.11
CA ILE A 421 -17.68 -8.73 5.65
C ILE A 421 -17.04 -9.49 6.80
N ILE A 422 -16.70 -10.75 6.55
CA ILE A 422 -15.89 -11.60 7.41
C ILE A 422 -14.46 -11.60 6.85
N ILE A 423 -13.52 -11.17 7.67
CA ILE A 423 -12.10 -11.11 7.32
C ILE A 423 -11.36 -12.13 8.18
N THR A 424 -10.65 -13.06 7.54
CA THR A 424 -9.88 -14.07 8.26
C THR A 424 -8.58 -13.48 8.80
N PRO A 425 -8.05 -13.98 9.92
CA PRO A 425 -6.75 -13.59 10.43
C PRO A 425 -5.63 -13.78 9.40
N PRO A 426 -4.62 -12.89 9.41
CA PRO A 426 -3.54 -12.91 8.44
C PRO A 426 -2.70 -14.18 8.54
N THR A 427 -2.24 -14.64 7.38
CA THR A 427 -1.51 -15.89 7.17
C THR A 427 -0.39 -15.67 6.17
N VAL A 428 0.60 -16.56 6.18
CA VAL A 428 1.81 -16.46 5.34
C VAL A 428 1.86 -17.61 4.34
N PRO A 429 2.54 -17.45 3.19
CA PRO A 429 2.73 -18.54 2.23
C PRO A 429 3.71 -19.58 2.77
N PHE A 430 3.47 -20.87 2.51
CA PHE A 430 4.39 -21.95 2.87
C PHE A 430 4.89 -22.67 1.61
N LYS A 431 6.15 -23.10 1.59
CA LYS A 431 6.70 -23.85 0.46
C LYS A 431 6.74 -25.33 0.80
N VAL A 432 6.17 -26.14 -0.09
CA VAL A 432 6.18 -27.60 0.00
C VAL A 432 7.05 -28.14 -1.11
N ILE A 433 8.05 -28.94 -0.73
CA ILE A 433 8.89 -29.69 -1.66
C ILE A 433 8.36 -31.12 -1.68
N TRP A 434 7.87 -31.53 -2.84
CA TRP A 434 7.35 -32.88 -3.08
C TRP A 434 8.49 -33.84 -3.40
N ARG A 435 8.29 -35.14 -3.16
CA ARG A 435 9.29 -36.18 -3.43
C ARG A 435 9.59 -36.37 -4.92
N ASP A 436 8.72 -35.87 -5.80
CA ASP A 436 8.95 -35.83 -7.24
C ASP A 436 9.87 -34.67 -7.67
N GLY A 437 10.32 -33.84 -6.74
CA GLY A 437 11.16 -32.67 -6.99
C GLY A 437 10.37 -31.42 -7.39
N THR A 438 9.03 -31.49 -7.48
CA THR A 438 8.22 -30.31 -7.72
C THR A 438 8.13 -29.45 -6.46
N GLU A 439 8.06 -28.14 -6.65
CA GLU A 439 7.91 -27.16 -5.57
C GLU A 439 6.56 -26.46 -5.71
N SER A 440 5.79 -26.37 -4.62
CA SER A 440 4.53 -25.64 -4.61
C SER A 440 4.48 -24.66 -3.44
N ILE A 441 4.13 -23.41 -3.74
CA ILE A 441 3.87 -22.38 -2.72
C ILE A 441 2.39 -22.42 -2.39
N ILE A 442 2.08 -22.80 -1.16
CA ILE A 442 0.72 -22.90 -0.63
C ILE A 442 0.41 -21.63 0.15
N GLN A 443 -0.49 -20.83 -0.41
CA GLN A 443 -0.99 -19.62 0.25
C GLN A 443 -2.21 -19.92 1.11
N ASN A 444 -3.09 -20.84 0.69
CA ASN A 444 -4.30 -21.19 1.40
C ASN A 444 -4.06 -22.37 2.38
N PRO A 445 -4.29 -22.21 3.70
CA PRO A 445 -4.19 -23.30 4.67
C PRO A 445 -5.10 -24.50 4.37
N ALA A 446 -6.23 -24.31 3.69
CA ALA A 446 -7.13 -25.39 3.30
C ALA A 446 -6.47 -26.38 2.34
N LEU A 447 -5.70 -25.87 1.36
CA LEU A 447 -4.96 -26.64 0.36
C LEU A 447 -3.66 -27.27 0.91
N PHE A 448 -3.30 -26.98 2.16
CA PHE A 448 -2.12 -27.57 2.77
C PHE A 448 -2.26 -29.10 2.87
N PRO A 449 -1.25 -29.88 2.46
CA PRO A 449 -1.36 -31.33 2.36
C PRO A 449 -1.72 -31.95 3.70
N GLU A 450 -2.73 -32.82 3.69
CA GLU A 450 -3.09 -33.61 4.86
C GLU A 450 -1.99 -34.62 5.20
N GLN A 451 -1.86 -34.98 6.47
CA GLN A 451 -0.76 -35.82 6.98
C GLN A 451 -0.59 -37.16 6.24
N GLU A 452 -1.66 -37.75 5.71
CA GLU A 452 -1.58 -39.01 4.92
C GLU A 452 -0.78 -38.81 3.63
N THR A 453 -1.08 -37.73 2.90
CA THR A 453 -0.32 -37.26 1.75
C THR A 453 1.06 -36.73 2.14
N THR A 454 1.22 -36.10 3.30
CA THR A 454 2.52 -35.55 3.74
C THR A 454 3.57 -36.66 3.92
N HIS A 455 3.25 -37.75 4.62
CA HIS A 455 4.23 -38.82 4.86
C HIS A 455 4.63 -39.60 3.59
N GLN A 456 3.76 -39.63 2.57
CA GLN A 456 4.00 -40.39 1.34
C GLN A 456 4.57 -39.54 0.20
N ARG A 457 4.14 -38.29 0.06
CA ARG A 457 4.46 -37.43 -1.11
C ARG A 457 5.30 -36.21 -0.77
N VAL A 458 5.32 -35.74 0.48
CA VAL A 458 6.10 -34.55 0.85
C VAL A 458 7.50 -34.98 1.30
N GLN A 459 8.50 -34.30 0.74
CA GLN A 459 9.90 -34.44 1.15
C GLN A 459 10.22 -33.46 2.27
N GLU A 460 9.86 -32.19 2.07
CA GLU A 460 10.21 -31.12 2.99
C GLU A 460 9.12 -30.04 3.05
N LEU A 461 8.91 -29.50 4.24
CA LEU A 461 8.04 -28.35 4.49
C LEU A 461 8.92 -27.18 4.91
N GLN A 462 8.71 -26.03 4.26
CA GLN A 462 9.47 -24.83 4.51
C GLN A 462 8.54 -23.66 4.84
N GLU A 463 8.96 -22.85 5.80
CA GLU A 463 8.31 -21.60 6.15
C GLU A 463 9.17 -20.40 5.72
N PRO A 464 8.55 -19.26 5.39
CA PRO A 464 9.28 -18.05 5.03
C PRO A 464 9.92 -17.44 6.27
N TYR A 465 11.20 -17.10 6.14
CA TYR A 465 11.96 -16.34 7.13
C TYR A 465 12.21 -14.94 6.60
N VAL A 466 12.27 -13.99 7.52
CA VAL A 466 12.69 -12.62 7.22
C VAL A 466 13.88 -12.25 8.07
N SER A 467 14.80 -11.50 7.49
CA SER A 467 15.90 -10.89 8.22
C SER A 467 15.41 -9.57 8.79
N ALA A 468 15.03 -9.60 10.06
CA ALA A 468 14.58 -8.48 10.83
C ALA A 468 15.78 -7.67 11.35
N THR A 469 15.88 -6.42 10.91
CA THR A 469 16.81 -5.42 11.44
C THR A 469 16.06 -4.58 12.47
N ILE A 470 16.42 -4.75 13.74
CA ILE A 470 15.79 -4.06 14.87
C ILE A 470 16.77 -3.03 15.42
N THR A 471 16.41 -1.75 15.37
CA THR A 471 17.20 -0.69 15.99
C THR A 471 16.54 -0.26 17.29
N LEU A 472 17.29 -0.28 18.39
CA LEU A 472 16.77 0.05 19.72
C LEU A 472 17.85 0.61 20.66
N PRO A 473 17.47 1.32 21.74
CA PRO A 473 18.41 1.71 22.79
C PRO A 473 18.91 0.51 23.61
N GLU A 474 20.18 0.53 24.04
CA GLU A 474 20.81 -0.58 24.80
C GLU A 474 19.99 -1.03 26.02
N GLU A 475 19.31 -0.12 26.70
CA GLU A 475 18.47 -0.39 27.88
C GLU A 475 17.41 -1.48 27.66
N TYR A 476 16.91 -1.63 26.43
CA TYR A 476 15.84 -2.56 26.08
C TYR A 476 16.36 -3.87 25.46
N LEU A 477 17.66 -3.99 25.25
CA LEU A 477 18.30 -5.11 24.55
C LEU A 477 17.86 -6.48 25.06
N GLY A 478 17.97 -6.72 26.38
CA GLY A 478 17.62 -8.02 26.96
C GLY A 478 16.16 -8.44 26.73
N LYS A 479 15.22 -7.50 26.81
CA LYS A 479 13.78 -7.76 26.58
C LYS A 479 13.48 -8.08 25.12
N VAL A 480 14.18 -7.41 24.19
CA VAL A 480 14.00 -7.64 22.75
C VAL A 480 14.57 -8.99 22.35
N ILE A 481 15.73 -9.39 22.90
CA ILE A 481 16.30 -10.72 22.67
C ILE A 481 15.33 -11.81 23.15
N GLU A 482 14.81 -11.70 24.39
CA GLU A 482 13.82 -12.65 24.92
C GLU A 482 12.57 -12.73 24.02
N LEU A 483 12.10 -11.59 23.51
CA LEU A 483 10.98 -11.54 22.58
C LEU A 483 11.31 -12.25 21.26
N CYS A 484 12.49 -12.03 20.68
CA CYS A 484 12.90 -12.68 19.43
C CYS A 484 13.03 -14.19 19.62
N GLU A 485 13.69 -14.64 20.69
CA GLU A 485 13.85 -16.06 21.01
C GLU A 485 12.52 -16.77 21.28
N SER A 486 11.59 -16.11 22.00
CA SER A 486 10.25 -16.66 22.25
C SER A 486 9.44 -16.90 20.96
N ASN A 487 9.78 -16.15 19.90
CA ASN A 487 9.18 -16.24 18.57
C ASN A 487 10.06 -17.04 17.58
N ARG A 488 11.01 -17.85 18.07
CA ARG A 488 11.91 -18.70 17.26
C ARG A 488 12.84 -17.91 16.33
N GLY A 489 13.20 -16.70 16.72
CA GLY A 489 14.21 -15.90 16.02
C GLY A 489 15.62 -16.44 16.27
N GLU A 490 16.44 -16.45 15.22
CA GLU A 490 17.86 -16.79 15.27
C GLU A 490 18.67 -15.50 15.17
N GLN A 491 19.56 -15.25 16.14
CA GLN A 491 20.42 -14.07 16.11
C GLN A 491 21.49 -14.22 15.03
N VAL A 492 21.56 -13.26 14.11
CA VAL A 492 22.55 -13.22 13.03
C VAL A 492 23.70 -12.29 13.41
N ASP A 493 23.37 -11.09 13.87
CA ASP A 493 24.35 -10.06 14.18
C ASP A 493 23.87 -9.13 15.30
N LEU A 494 24.82 -8.56 16.03
CA LEU A 494 24.60 -7.56 17.06
C LEU A 494 25.72 -6.53 16.96
N THR A 495 25.35 -5.33 16.53
CA THR A 495 26.29 -4.22 16.37
C THR A 495 25.85 -3.03 17.21
N PHE A 496 26.77 -2.50 18.01
CA PHE A 496 26.59 -1.20 18.65
C PHE A 496 26.91 -0.12 17.61
N PHE A 497 25.90 0.64 17.21
CA PHE A 497 26.08 1.74 16.26
C PHE A 497 26.59 2.99 16.97
N THR A 498 26.06 3.25 18.17
CA THR A 498 26.48 4.34 19.06
C THR A 498 26.58 3.78 20.48
N ALA A 499 27.17 4.54 21.42
CA ALA A 499 27.21 4.16 22.84
C ALA A 499 25.82 3.89 23.46
N THR A 500 24.75 4.36 22.83
CA THR A 500 23.36 4.21 23.33
C THR A 500 22.46 3.37 22.41
N GLN A 501 22.87 3.12 21.16
CA GLN A 501 22.03 2.46 20.14
C GLN A 501 22.63 1.14 19.67
N VAL A 502 21.76 0.13 19.63
CA VAL A 502 22.07 -1.23 19.20
C VAL A 502 21.23 -1.54 17.95
N ILE A 503 21.89 -2.09 16.95
CA ILE A 503 21.26 -2.70 15.79
C ILE A 503 21.38 -4.22 15.97
N LEU A 504 20.23 -4.87 16.07
CA LEU A 504 20.10 -6.33 16.13
C LEU A 504 19.63 -6.84 14.78
N LYS A 505 20.29 -7.87 14.27
CA LYS A 505 19.83 -8.61 13.11
C LYS A 505 19.39 -10.00 13.53
N TYR A 506 18.13 -10.31 13.31
CA TYR A 506 17.53 -11.60 13.62
C TYR A 506 16.83 -12.19 12.40
N ASP A 507 17.00 -13.47 12.17
CA ASP A 507 16.17 -14.19 11.22
C ASP A 507 14.95 -14.76 11.95
N ILE A 508 13.76 -14.25 11.65
CA ILE A 508 12.51 -14.60 12.34
C ILE A 508 11.54 -15.21 11.33
N PRO A 509 10.79 -16.28 11.70
CA PRO A 509 9.71 -16.78 10.86
C PRO A 509 8.65 -15.70 10.64
N LEU A 510 8.30 -15.42 9.38
CA LEU A 510 7.33 -14.38 9.02
C LEU A 510 5.96 -14.62 9.69
N ALA A 511 5.57 -15.88 9.88
CA ALA A 511 4.33 -16.26 10.58
C ALA A 511 4.23 -15.67 11.99
N GLN A 512 5.37 -15.56 12.70
CA GLN A 512 5.41 -15.00 14.05
C GLN A 512 5.42 -13.47 14.02
N LEU A 513 6.05 -12.87 13.00
CA LEU A 513 6.07 -11.42 12.80
C LEU A 513 4.63 -10.89 12.58
N VAL A 514 3.83 -11.64 11.83
CA VAL A 514 2.42 -11.34 11.57
C VAL A 514 1.54 -11.50 12.82
N ASP A 515 1.90 -12.39 13.76
CA ASP A 515 1.15 -12.68 15.00
C ASP A 515 1.49 -11.70 16.15
N ASP A 516 1.20 -10.41 15.89
CA ASP A 516 1.33 -9.30 16.85
C ASP A 516 2.75 -9.09 17.39
N PHE A 517 3.79 -9.46 16.64
CA PHE A 517 5.18 -9.21 17.04
C PHE A 517 5.47 -7.73 17.19
N PHE A 518 5.02 -6.91 16.23
CA PHE A 518 5.25 -5.47 16.24
C PHE A 518 4.60 -4.77 17.45
N GLY A 519 3.38 -5.19 17.82
CA GLY A 519 2.70 -4.70 19.02
C GLY A 519 3.47 -5.04 20.30
N LYS A 520 3.92 -6.30 20.42
CA LYS A 520 4.75 -6.77 21.56
C LYS A 520 6.10 -6.05 21.61
N LEU A 521 6.76 -5.83 20.47
CA LEU A 521 8.03 -5.12 20.38
C LEU A 521 7.89 -3.68 20.86
N LYS A 522 6.91 -2.94 20.33
CA LYS A 522 6.61 -1.58 20.78
C LYS A 522 6.26 -1.53 22.27
N GLY A 523 5.48 -2.48 22.77
CA GLY A 523 5.15 -2.57 24.19
C GLY A 523 6.38 -2.81 25.07
N ALA A 524 7.28 -3.71 24.66
CA ALA A 524 8.50 -4.05 25.38
C ALA A 524 9.51 -2.89 25.44
N THR A 525 9.59 -2.09 24.36
CA THR A 525 10.56 -0.99 24.22
C THR A 525 9.94 0.39 24.40
N LYS A 526 8.69 0.49 24.87
CA LYS A 526 7.93 1.76 24.95
C LYS A 526 7.90 2.55 23.63
N GLY A 527 7.98 1.85 22.49
CA GLY A 527 8.00 2.45 21.15
C GLY A 527 9.38 2.83 20.60
N TYR A 528 10.46 2.71 21.39
CA TYR A 528 11.82 3.07 20.95
C TYR A 528 12.46 2.10 19.94
N ALA A 529 11.91 0.91 19.74
CA ALA A 529 12.43 -0.02 18.75
C ALA A 529 11.77 0.24 17.38
N SER A 530 12.59 0.37 16.35
CA SER A 530 12.17 0.21 14.97
C SER A 530 12.43 -1.22 14.52
N LEU A 531 11.60 -1.69 13.60
CA LEU A 531 11.71 -3.00 12.96
C LEU A 531 11.63 -2.76 11.47
N ASP A 532 12.71 -3.07 10.77
CA ASP A 532 12.75 -3.25 9.33
C ASP A 532 12.95 -4.74 9.05
N TYR A 533 12.45 -5.25 7.93
CA TYR A 533 12.66 -6.66 7.60
C TYR A 533 12.76 -6.86 6.09
N GLU A 534 13.64 -7.79 5.71
CA GLU A 534 13.88 -8.18 4.32
C GLU A 534 13.60 -9.68 4.16
N ASP A 535 13.24 -10.10 2.96
CA ASP A 535 13.01 -11.51 2.66
C ASP A 535 14.32 -12.31 2.82
N ALA A 536 14.32 -13.29 3.73
CA ALA A 536 15.45 -14.20 3.96
C ALA A 536 15.20 -15.60 3.36
N GLY A 537 14.18 -15.72 2.51
CA GLY A 537 13.83 -16.95 1.80
C GLY A 537 13.13 -17.99 2.67
N PHE A 538 13.00 -19.19 2.10
CA PHE A 538 12.30 -20.31 2.74
C PHE A 538 13.28 -21.20 3.50
N ARG A 539 12.95 -21.56 4.75
CA ARG A 539 13.73 -22.48 5.58
C ARG A 539 12.92 -23.68 6.01
N ARG A 540 13.59 -24.81 6.16
CA ARG A 540 13.01 -26.06 6.66
C ARG A 540 12.42 -25.86 8.05
N SER A 541 11.17 -26.28 8.24
CA SER A 541 10.51 -26.17 9.54
C SER A 541 9.51 -27.28 9.82
N SER A 542 9.24 -27.52 11.10
CA SER A 542 8.27 -28.52 11.57
C SER A 542 6.89 -27.90 11.72
N ILE A 543 6.22 -27.69 10.58
CA ILE A 543 4.89 -27.07 10.49
C ILE A 543 3.78 -28.10 10.28
N VAL A 544 2.61 -27.84 10.85
CA VAL A 544 1.41 -28.69 10.74
C VAL A 544 0.16 -27.85 10.57
N LYS A 545 -0.82 -28.38 9.81
CA LYS A 545 -2.16 -27.80 9.71
C LYS A 545 -2.93 -28.05 11.01
N LEU A 546 -3.29 -26.97 11.69
CA LEU A 546 -4.21 -26.93 12.83
C LEU A 546 -5.60 -26.55 12.32
N GLN A 547 -6.59 -27.42 12.55
CA GLN A 547 -7.97 -27.22 12.13
C GLN A 547 -8.93 -27.43 13.30
N LEU A 548 -10.06 -26.73 13.27
CA LEU A 548 -11.13 -26.89 14.24
C LEU A 548 -12.17 -27.87 13.70
N LEU A 549 -12.62 -28.80 14.54
CA LEU A 549 -13.63 -29.80 14.23
C LEU A 549 -14.86 -29.59 15.11
N VAL A 550 -16.04 -29.55 14.50
CA VAL A 550 -17.32 -29.53 15.20
C VAL A 550 -18.06 -30.83 14.88
N ASN A 551 -18.29 -31.67 15.90
CA ASN A 551 -18.85 -33.02 15.72
C ASN A 551 -18.13 -33.87 14.65
N LYS A 552 -16.80 -33.72 14.56
CA LYS A 552 -15.90 -34.33 13.56
C LYS A 552 -15.93 -33.71 12.16
N GLY A 553 -16.86 -32.79 11.87
CA GLY A 553 -16.81 -32.01 10.64
C GLY A 553 -15.71 -30.95 10.73
N PRO A 554 -14.78 -30.87 9.77
CA PRO A 554 -13.78 -29.82 9.76
C PRO A 554 -14.40 -28.46 9.44
N VAL A 555 -13.84 -27.41 10.04
CA VAL A 555 -14.13 -26.02 9.72
C VAL A 555 -12.89 -25.43 9.06
N ASP A 556 -12.96 -25.30 7.75
CA ASP A 556 -11.88 -24.84 6.87
C ASP A 556 -11.53 -23.35 7.09
N ALA A 557 -12.52 -22.49 7.29
CA ALA A 557 -12.36 -21.04 7.46
C ALA A 557 -11.46 -20.63 8.65
N VAL A 558 -11.30 -21.52 9.63
CA VAL A 558 -10.48 -21.30 10.84
C VAL A 558 -9.13 -22.00 10.75
N ALA A 559 -8.89 -22.82 9.73
CA ALA A 559 -7.67 -23.60 9.62
C ALA A 559 -6.43 -22.69 9.47
N ARG A 560 -5.36 -23.03 10.19
CA ARG A 560 -4.06 -22.35 10.09
C ARG A 560 -2.93 -23.35 10.08
N VAL A 561 -1.84 -22.97 9.45
CA VAL A 561 -0.58 -23.72 9.53
C VAL A 561 0.26 -23.11 10.65
N VAL A 562 0.66 -23.93 11.61
CA VAL A 562 1.40 -23.51 12.80
C VAL A 562 2.58 -24.44 13.05
N HIS A 563 3.57 -23.97 13.79
CA HIS A 563 4.67 -24.80 14.23
C HIS A 563 4.20 -25.81 15.29
N THR A 564 4.78 -27.02 15.28
CA THR A 564 4.41 -28.12 16.20
C THR A 564 4.49 -27.74 17.68
N SER A 565 5.44 -26.88 18.07
CA SER A 565 5.58 -26.42 19.47
C SER A 565 4.39 -25.59 19.97
N GLN A 566 3.65 -24.94 19.07
CA GLN A 566 2.57 -24.01 19.41
C GLN A 566 1.17 -24.64 19.37
N THR A 567 1.04 -25.85 18.81
CA THR A 567 -0.28 -26.47 18.52
C THR A 567 -1.16 -26.65 19.76
N GLU A 568 -0.58 -26.99 20.91
CA GLU A 568 -1.37 -27.25 22.12
C GLU A 568 -1.92 -25.96 22.74
N LYS A 569 -1.09 -24.90 22.79
CA LYS A 569 -1.48 -23.59 23.33
C LYS A 569 -2.57 -22.95 22.48
N ILE A 570 -2.34 -22.84 21.18
CA ILE A 570 -3.28 -22.24 20.22
C ILE A 570 -4.56 -23.08 20.13
N GLY A 571 -4.42 -24.41 20.03
CA GLY A 571 -5.57 -25.31 19.94
C GLY A 571 -6.50 -25.23 21.15
N ARG A 572 -5.95 -25.09 22.37
CA ARG A 572 -6.76 -24.90 23.58
C ARG A 572 -7.50 -23.56 23.55
N GLN A 573 -6.80 -22.48 23.20
CA GLN A 573 -7.40 -21.14 23.09
C GLN A 573 -8.55 -21.11 22.08
N TRP A 574 -8.37 -21.73 20.91
CA TRP A 574 -9.42 -21.81 19.88
C TRP A 574 -10.67 -22.51 20.38
N VAL A 575 -10.50 -23.67 20.99
CA VAL A 575 -11.64 -24.47 21.46
C VAL A 575 -12.38 -23.77 22.61
N THR A 576 -11.67 -23.06 23.50
CA THR A 576 -12.28 -22.26 24.56
C THR A 576 -13.05 -21.06 24.00
N LYS A 577 -12.44 -20.26 23.10
CA LYS A 577 -13.09 -19.09 22.48
C LYS A 577 -14.30 -19.51 21.63
N PHE A 578 -14.15 -20.55 20.80
CA PHE A 578 -15.23 -21.01 19.92
C PHE A 578 -16.44 -21.55 20.69
N LYS A 579 -16.21 -22.20 21.85
CA LYS A 579 -17.28 -22.69 22.73
C LYS A 579 -18.22 -21.59 23.22
N GLU A 580 -17.74 -20.36 23.37
CA GLU A 580 -18.54 -19.22 23.84
C GLU A 580 -19.52 -18.70 22.78
N HIS A 581 -19.24 -18.95 21.50
CA HIS A 581 -20.02 -18.45 20.37
C HIS A 581 -20.91 -19.52 19.71
N VAL A 582 -20.74 -20.79 20.06
CA VAL A 582 -21.58 -21.88 19.55
C VAL A 582 -22.78 -22.10 20.45
N ASP A 583 -23.96 -22.02 19.87
CA ASP A 583 -25.21 -22.27 20.58
C ASP A 583 -25.33 -23.70 21.08
N ARG A 584 -25.93 -23.84 22.27
CA ARG A 584 -26.23 -25.16 22.83
C ARG A 584 -27.30 -25.83 21.99
N GLN A 585 -27.16 -27.14 21.82
CA GLN A 585 -28.14 -27.96 21.10
C GLN A 585 -28.87 -28.91 22.06
N MET A 586 -29.90 -29.61 21.55
CA MET A 586 -30.60 -30.65 22.33
C MET A 586 -29.76 -31.91 22.55
N PHE A 587 -28.64 -32.02 21.82
CA PHE A 587 -27.62 -33.05 21.93
C PHE A 587 -26.26 -32.40 22.28
N GLU A 588 -25.31 -33.22 22.72
CA GLU A 588 -23.96 -32.73 23.05
C GLU A 588 -23.22 -32.29 21.79
N VAL A 589 -22.61 -31.11 21.84
CA VAL A 589 -21.76 -30.60 20.75
C VAL A 589 -20.31 -30.74 21.18
N ILE A 590 -19.52 -31.46 20.38
CA ILE A 590 -18.10 -31.68 20.64
C ILE A 590 -17.30 -30.75 19.74
N ILE A 591 -16.49 -29.88 20.34
CA ILE A 591 -15.58 -28.97 19.65
C ILE A 591 -14.16 -29.48 19.90
N GLN A 592 -13.38 -29.69 18.85
CA GLN A 592 -12.02 -30.23 18.94
C GLN A 592 -11.06 -29.40 18.09
N ALA A 593 -9.83 -29.22 18.55
CA ALA A 593 -8.75 -28.76 17.70
C ALA A 593 -7.89 -29.97 17.32
N GLN A 594 -7.59 -30.09 16.03
CA GLN A 594 -6.85 -31.20 15.46
C GLN A 594 -5.60 -30.67 14.75
N ALA A 595 -4.44 -31.19 15.13
CA ALA A 595 -3.19 -30.97 14.42
C ALA A 595 -2.87 -32.24 13.62
N GLY A 596 -3.15 -32.20 12.31
CA GLY A 596 -3.09 -33.39 11.46
C GLY A 596 -4.06 -34.49 11.91
N LYS A 597 -3.58 -35.62 12.44
CA LYS A 597 -4.44 -36.68 13.01
C LYS A 597 -4.67 -36.56 14.52
N ARG A 598 -3.80 -35.86 15.25
CA ARG A 598 -3.85 -35.78 16.71
C ARG A 598 -4.83 -34.71 17.16
N ILE A 599 -5.75 -35.07 18.06
CA ILE A 599 -6.59 -34.10 18.75
C ILE A 599 -5.75 -33.44 19.85
N VAL A 600 -5.51 -32.13 19.74
CA VAL A 600 -4.69 -31.36 20.68
C VAL A 600 -5.52 -30.78 21.82
N ALA A 601 -6.77 -30.40 21.54
CA ALA A 601 -7.70 -29.88 22.55
C ALA A 601 -9.13 -30.33 22.24
N ARG A 602 -9.95 -30.43 23.28
CA ARG A 602 -11.36 -30.82 23.17
C ARG A 602 -12.18 -30.15 24.26
N GLU A 603 -13.31 -29.55 23.87
CA GLU A 603 -14.36 -29.08 24.76
C GLU A 603 -15.69 -29.73 24.37
N THR A 604 -16.64 -29.70 25.31
CA THR A 604 -17.97 -30.25 25.07
C THR A 604 -19.03 -29.32 25.64
N LEU A 605 -19.94 -28.88 24.78
CA LEU A 605 -21.13 -28.12 25.15
C LEU A 605 -22.20 -29.09 25.64
N LYS A 606 -22.66 -28.85 26.86
CA LYS A 606 -23.71 -29.67 27.47
C LYS A 606 -25.04 -29.43 26.74
N PRO A 607 -25.81 -30.51 26.45
CA PRO A 607 -27.10 -30.37 25.80
C PRO A 607 -28.11 -29.62 26.67
N PHE A 608 -29.05 -28.93 26.04
CA PHE A 608 -30.25 -28.45 26.71
C PHE A 608 -30.98 -29.61 27.38
N ARG A 609 -31.32 -29.44 28.65
CA ARG A 609 -31.99 -30.46 29.47
C ARG A 609 -33.37 -29.95 29.89
N LYS A 610 -34.41 -30.50 29.25
CA LYS A 610 -35.75 -30.45 29.81
C LYS A 610 -35.83 -31.38 31.01
N ASP A 611 -36.33 -30.87 32.14
CA ASP A 611 -36.62 -31.72 33.29
C ASP A 611 -37.89 -32.53 33.02
N VAL A 612 -37.71 -33.78 32.60
CA VAL A 612 -38.80 -34.72 32.33
C VAL A 612 -39.43 -35.27 33.61
N LEU A 613 -38.83 -35.03 34.78
CA LEU A 613 -39.29 -35.54 36.08
C LEU A 613 -40.11 -34.52 36.88
N GLN A 614 -40.23 -33.28 36.40
CA GLN A 614 -40.91 -32.19 37.11
C GLN A 614 -42.37 -32.52 37.51
N LYS A 615 -43.07 -33.36 36.73
CA LYS A 615 -44.47 -33.75 36.98
C LYS A 615 -44.62 -35.11 37.69
N LEU A 616 -43.53 -35.70 38.20
CA LEU A 616 -43.53 -37.01 38.86
C LEU A 616 -43.48 -36.88 40.39
N HIS A 617 -44.33 -37.63 41.08
CA HIS A 617 -44.24 -37.83 42.52
C HIS A 617 -43.14 -38.83 42.87
N ALA A 618 -42.48 -38.65 44.03
CA ALA A 618 -41.20 -39.25 44.40
C ALA A 618 -41.13 -40.79 44.43
N SER A 619 -42.27 -41.48 44.34
CA SER A 619 -42.39 -42.92 44.65
C SER A 619 -42.26 -43.86 43.44
N ASP A 620 -42.34 -43.37 42.19
CA ASP A 620 -42.42 -44.23 41.00
C ASP A 620 -41.10 -44.31 40.20
N ILE A 621 -40.25 -45.26 40.60
CA ILE A 621 -38.92 -45.52 40.00
C ILE A 621 -39.04 -46.02 38.56
N GLY A 622 -40.06 -46.83 38.25
CA GLY A 622 -40.25 -47.40 36.92
C GLY A 622 -40.58 -46.34 35.87
N ARG A 623 -41.51 -45.43 36.20
CA ARG A 623 -41.90 -44.33 35.31
C ARG A 623 -40.79 -43.29 35.15
N ARG A 624 -40.01 -43.02 36.20
CA ARG A 624 -38.77 -42.22 36.13
C ARG A 624 -37.77 -42.80 35.13
N ARG A 625 -37.50 -44.11 35.19
CA ARG A 625 -36.55 -44.79 34.29
C ARG A 625 -37.01 -44.70 32.83
N LYS A 626 -38.29 -45.01 32.57
CA LYS A 626 -38.88 -44.96 31.23
C LYS A 626 -38.76 -43.57 30.56
N LEU A 627 -38.97 -42.49 31.32
CA LEU A 627 -38.84 -41.13 30.79
C LEU A 627 -37.39 -40.73 30.50
N LEU A 628 -36.45 -41.14 31.35
CA LEU A 628 -35.02 -40.91 31.14
C LEU A 628 -34.51 -41.70 29.93
N ASP A 629 -34.92 -42.95 29.78
CA ASP A 629 -34.55 -43.80 28.64
C ASP A 629 -35.09 -43.22 27.33
N ARG A 630 -36.36 -42.79 27.31
CA ARG A 630 -36.96 -42.11 26.15
C ARG A 630 -36.23 -40.81 25.80
N GLN A 631 -35.82 -40.02 26.78
CA GLN A 631 -35.03 -38.80 26.57
C GLN A 631 -33.64 -39.13 26.01
N LYS A 632 -33.00 -40.19 26.52
CA LYS A 632 -31.68 -40.64 26.06
C LYS A 632 -31.71 -41.16 24.62
N GLU A 633 -32.71 -41.96 24.26
CA GLU A 633 -32.91 -42.45 22.89
C GLU A 633 -33.22 -41.30 21.92
N GLY A 634 -34.10 -40.36 22.32
CA GLY A 634 -34.40 -39.18 21.52
C GLY A 634 -33.15 -38.35 21.21
N ARG A 635 -32.28 -38.14 22.21
CA ARG A 635 -31.00 -37.45 22.01
C ARG A 635 -30.04 -38.22 21.11
N LYS A 636 -29.98 -39.55 21.24
CA LYS A 636 -29.12 -40.39 20.38
C LYS A 636 -29.55 -40.28 18.91
N LYS A 637 -30.86 -40.26 18.64
CA LYS A 637 -31.41 -40.02 17.30
C LYS A 637 -31.07 -38.61 16.78
N LEU A 638 -31.29 -37.58 17.61
CA LEU A 638 -30.95 -36.20 17.24
C LEU A 638 -29.46 -36.02 16.95
N LYS A 639 -28.57 -36.67 17.71
CA LYS A 639 -27.13 -36.62 17.48
C LYS A 639 -26.69 -37.28 16.16
N ALA A 640 -27.38 -38.36 15.75
CA ALA A 640 -27.03 -39.08 14.53
C ALA A 640 -27.46 -38.36 13.24
N VAL A 641 -28.52 -37.57 13.32
CA VAL A 641 -29.12 -36.85 12.17
C VAL A 641 -28.76 -35.35 12.18
N GLY A 642 -28.42 -34.79 13.34
CA GLY A 642 -28.19 -33.37 13.51
C GLY A 642 -26.85 -32.91 12.95
N ASN A 643 -26.88 -32.33 11.75
CA ASN A 643 -25.85 -31.41 11.30
C ASN A 643 -25.99 -30.10 12.05
N ILE A 644 -24.89 -29.58 12.58
CA ILE A 644 -24.86 -28.28 13.23
C ILE A 644 -24.55 -27.25 12.15
N ALA A 645 -25.54 -26.44 11.80
CA ALA A 645 -25.28 -25.20 11.08
C ALA A 645 -24.67 -24.21 12.10
N ILE A 646 -23.50 -23.69 11.78
CA ILE A 646 -22.84 -22.66 12.58
C ILE A 646 -23.21 -21.33 11.93
N GLU A 647 -23.80 -20.44 12.72
CA GLU A 647 -24.17 -19.11 12.23
C GLU A 647 -22.92 -18.31 11.82
N HIS A 648 -23.03 -17.53 10.75
CA HIS A 648 -21.95 -16.67 10.25
C HIS A 648 -21.49 -15.66 11.32
N GLU A 649 -22.40 -15.21 12.18
CA GLU A 649 -22.10 -14.32 13.31
C GLU A 649 -21.15 -14.97 14.33
N ALA A 650 -21.24 -16.29 14.53
CA ALA A 650 -20.34 -17.01 15.42
C ALA A 650 -18.91 -17.06 14.86
N PHE A 651 -18.77 -17.20 13.53
CA PHE A 651 -17.47 -17.08 12.86
C PHE A 651 -16.92 -15.66 12.96
N GLN A 652 -17.76 -14.65 12.72
CA GLN A 652 -17.35 -13.25 12.79
C GLN A 652 -16.84 -12.90 14.19
N LYS A 653 -17.55 -13.29 15.26
CA LYS A 653 -17.12 -13.05 16.65
C LYS A 653 -15.86 -13.83 17.02
N PHE A 654 -15.72 -15.05 16.52
CA PHE A 654 -14.52 -15.85 16.77
C PHE A 654 -13.27 -15.26 16.08
N LEU A 655 -13.42 -14.82 14.83
CA LEU A 655 -12.34 -14.27 14.01
C LEU A 655 -12.04 -12.80 14.33
N ALA A 656 -13.00 -12.05 14.88
CA ALA A 656 -12.78 -10.73 15.44
C ALA A 656 -11.71 -10.80 16.56
N LYS A 657 -10.76 -9.87 16.50
CA LYS A 657 -9.68 -9.75 17.50
C LYS A 657 -10.22 -9.49 18.89
#